data_AF-A0A151SXX3-F1
#
_entry.id   AF-A0A151SXX3-F1
#
_cell.length_a   1.000
_cell.length_b   1.000
_cell.length_c   1.000
_cell.angle_alpha   90.00
_cell.angle_beta   90.00
_cell.angle_gamma   90.00
#
_symmetry.space_group_name_H-M   'P 1'
#
loop_
_entity.id
_entity.type
_entity.pdbx_description
1 polymer ?
#
loop_
_entity_poly.entity_id
_entity_poly.type
_entity_poly.pdbx_seq_one_letter_code
_entity_poly.pdbx_strand_id
1 'polypeptide(L)'
;MGNINVVHLVVFSLGVLLPCLCQGDSDDATTAVYVVTLRHAPVSHYYGELRREVNGFKDDAAPTPGRTQFHKPKGYDNTTKTDKRYGSYISRVHDSLLKKVLKGEKYLKLYSYHYLINGFAVLVTQQQAEKLSRSGEVSNVVLDFSVRTATTHTPQFLGLPQGAWFQDGGFETAGEGVVIGFIDTGIDPTHPSFGDNNSEHPYPVPPHFSGICEVTRDFPSGSCNRKLVGARHFAASAITRGIFNSTQDYASPFDGDGHGTHTASVAAGNHGIPVIVAGHHFGNASGMAPRSHIAVYKALYKSFGGFAADVVAAIDQAAQDGVDIISLSITPNRRPPGVATFFNPIDMALLSAVKAGIFVVQAAGNTGPSPTSMFSFSPWIYTVGAASHDRVYSNSIFLGNNVTIPGAGLAPGTDESKLYKLIHAHHALSNDTTVADDMYVGECQDASKFNKDLIKGNLLMCSYSIRFVLGLSTIKRASETARNLSAAGVVFYMDPFVIGYQLSPVPMKMPSIIIASTNDSKVLMQYYNSSLEIDAVSKKIVKFGAVAGICGGLKANYSSVAPKVMYYSARGPDPEDSLPHQADILKPNLLAPGNLIWAAWSSAGTDSVEFLGENFALMSGTSMAAPHVAGLAALIRQKFPNFSPAAIGSALSTTASLYDKSGGPIMAQRSYASPELNQSPATPFDMGSGFVNASGALNPGLIFDSGYDDYMSFLCGINGSAPVVLNYTGQNCGLYNSTVYGPDLNLPSITISKLNQSRTVLRTVRNIAQNESYSVGWTAPSGVSVKVSPTHFCIANGERQVLSVLLNATLNSSVPSFGRIGLFGNQGHVVNIPLSVMVTISSNTTTS
;
A
#
# COMPACT_ATOMS: atom_id res chain seq x y z
N MET A 1 54.76 -24.03 -50.44
CA MET A 1 54.07 -23.04 -51.31
C MET A 1 53.79 -21.83 -50.45
N GLY A 2 54.77 -20.94 -50.31
CA GLY A 2 54.83 -19.68 -51.08
C GLY A 2 54.39 -18.55 -50.15
N ASN A 3 55.31 -18.01 -49.36
CA ASN A 3 56.10 -16.78 -49.61
C ASN A 3 55.44 -15.54 -48.99
N ILE A 4 56.08 -14.98 -47.95
CA ILE A 4 56.77 -13.66 -47.91
C ILE A 4 55.79 -12.52 -47.55
N ASN A 5 55.80 -12.03 -46.31
CA ASN A 5 56.64 -10.93 -45.76
C ASN A 5 56.37 -9.56 -46.43
N VAL A 6 55.97 -8.51 -45.69
CA VAL A 6 56.87 -7.61 -44.90
C VAL A 6 57.77 -6.86 -45.90
N VAL A 7 57.88 -5.53 -45.99
CA VAL A 7 57.62 -4.42 -45.04
C VAL A 7 58.42 -3.21 -45.57
N HIS A 8 58.23 -2.05 -44.94
CA HIS A 8 59.18 -0.92 -44.87
C HIS A 8 59.42 -0.10 -46.14
N LEU A 9 59.83 1.17 -46.09
CA LEU A 9 60.01 2.26 -45.12
C LEU A 9 60.89 3.22 -45.92
N VAL A 10 60.86 4.52 -45.65
CA VAL A 10 62.06 5.36 -45.40
C VAL A 10 61.61 6.82 -45.34
N VAL A 11 61.61 7.46 -44.15
CA VAL A 11 62.66 8.32 -43.53
C VAL A 11 62.78 9.67 -44.29
N PHE A 12 62.77 10.88 -43.71
CA PHE A 12 63.71 11.42 -42.73
C PHE A 12 63.32 12.83 -42.20
N SER A 13 63.51 13.01 -40.88
CA SER A 13 64.03 14.19 -40.13
C SER A 13 63.37 15.57 -40.24
N LEU A 14 63.42 16.48 -39.25
CA LEU A 14 64.48 16.84 -38.29
C LEU A 14 63.85 17.39 -36.99
N GLY A 15 64.55 17.26 -35.85
CA GLY A 15 64.09 17.66 -34.51
C GLY A 15 64.43 19.10 -34.09
N VAL A 16 64.19 19.41 -32.80
CA VAL A 16 65.07 20.12 -31.83
C VAL A 16 64.30 20.34 -30.49
N LEU A 17 65.08 20.52 -29.42
CA LEU A 17 64.85 20.36 -27.98
C LEU A 17 63.98 21.40 -27.22
N LEU A 18 63.45 20.92 -26.07
CA LEU A 18 62.80 21.49 -24.85
C LEU A 18 63.42 22.79 -24.21
N PRO A 19 62.90 23.35 -23.07
CA PRO A 19 61.52 23.74 -22.65
C PRO A 19 61.45 25.04 -21.73
N CYS A 20 60.28 25.64 -21.44
CA CYS A 20 59.85 26.12 -20.08
C CYS A 20 58.59 27.03 -20.04
N LEU A 21 57.80 26.80 -18.97
CA LEU A 21 56.93 27.72 -18.19
C LEU A 21 55.47 28.04 -18.62
N CYS A 22 54.56 27.33 -17.92
CA CYS A 22 53.30 27.73 -17.23
C CYS A 22 52.42 28.89 -17.75
N GLN A 23 51.10 28.66 -17.97
CA GLN A 23 49.97 28.75 -17.00
C GLN A 23 48.61 29.00 -17.72
N GLY A 24 47.53 28.28 -17.37
CA GLY A 24 46.11 28.72 -17.46
C GLY A 24 45.20 28.27 -18.63
N ASP A 25 44.22 27.40 -18.31
CA ASP A 25 42.88 27.10 -18.90
C ASP A 25 42.62 26.91 -20.41
N SER A 26 42.07 25.72 -20.78
CA SER A 26 40.63 25.54 -21.11
C SER A 26 40.35 24.22 -21.89
N ASP A 27 39.15 23.68 -21.66
CA ASP A 27 38.41 22.62 -22.40
C ASP A 27 38.87 21.15 -22.29
N ASP A 28 38.60 20.54 -21.13
CA ASP A 28 38.38 19.09 -21.06
C ASP A 28 36.91 18.81 -21.44
N ALA A 29 36.68 18.35 -22.67
CA ALA A 29 35.34 18.13 -23.21
C ALA A 29 34.61 17.04 -22.43
N THR A 30 33.70 17.44 -21.53
CA THR A 30 32.89 16.53 -20.71
C THR A 30 32.10 15.56 -21.58
N THR A 31 32.45 14.27 -21.52
CA THR A 31 31.69 13.18 -22.13
C THR A 31 30.44 12.88 -21.34
N ALA A 32 29.29 12.69 -22.00
CA ALA A 32 28.02 12.33 -21.39
C ALA A 32 27.32 11.22 -22.19
N VAL A 33 26.36 10.53 -21.56
CA VAL A 33 25.60 9.48 -22.22
C VAL A 33 24.46 10.12 -23.01
N TYR A 34 24.30 9.72 -24.27
CA TYR A 34 23.20 10.13 -25.12
C TYR A 34 22.43 8.91 -25.63
N VAL A 35 21.11 9.03 -25.66
CA VAL A 35 20.21 8.07 -26.29
C VAL A 35 19.92 8.54 -27.71
N VAL A 36 20.30 7.72 -28.70
CA VAL A 36 20.13 7.99 -30.12
C VAL A 36 19.04 7.09 -30.68
N THR A 37 18.02 7.67 -31.29
CA THR A 37 16.92 6.93 -31.95
C THR A 37 17.01 7.11 -33.46
N LEU A 38 16.76 6.05 -34.22
CA LEU A 38 16.83 6.03 -35.68
C LEU A 38 15.46 6.19 -36.32
N ARG A 39 15.42 6.68 -37.57
CA ARG A 39 14.18 6.88 -38.31
C ARG A 39 13.50 5.58 -38.76
N HIS A 40 14.25 4.49 -38.85
CA HIS A 40 13.72 3.18 -39.25
C HIS A 40 12.92 2.53 -38.10
N ALA A 41 11.84 1.83 -38.44
CA ALA A 41 10.99 1.17 -37.46
C ALA A 41 11.72 0.03 -36.70
N PRO A 42 11.38 -0.22 -35.42
CA PRO A 42 11.96 -1.33 -34.64
C PRO A 42 11.34 -2.70 -35.00
N VAL A 43 11.91 -3.79 -34.48
CA VAL A 43 11.50 -5.18 -34.79
C VAL A 43 10.00 -5.39 -34.54
N SER A 44 9.43 -4.80 -33.48
CA SER A 44 8.01 -4.96 -33.14
C SER A 44 7.05 -4.46 -34.23
N HIS A 45 7.43 -3.43 -35.00
CA HIS A 45 6.59 -2.87 -36.06
C HIS A 45 6.66 -3.68 -37.37
N TYR A 46 7.80 -4.32 -37.65
CA TYR A 46 7.99 -5.14 -38.85
C TYR A 46 7.03 -6.34 -38.90
N TYR A 47 6.71 -6.91 -37.73
CA TYR A 47 5.73 -8.01 -37.63
C TYR A 47 4.27 -7.56 -37.66
N GLY A 48 3.98 -6.31 -37.25
CA GLY A 48 2.64 -5.74 -37.36
C GLY A 48 2.16 -5.63 -38.80
N GLU A 49 3.06 -5.30 -39.74
CA GLU A 49 2.76 -5.26 -41.17
C GLU A 49 2.79 -6.66 -41.82
N LEU A 50 3.71 -7.55 -41.44
CA LEU A 50 3.73 -8.95 -41.91
C LEU A 50 2.46 -9.73 -41.51
N ARG A 51 1.94 -9.52 -40.29
CA ARG A 51 0.65 -10.13 -39.88
C ARG A 51 -0.54 -9.56 -40.66
N ARG A 52 -0.49 -8.30 -41.10
CA ARG A 52 -1.51 -7.69 -41.96
C ARG A 52 -1.47 -8.25 -43.39
N GLU A 53 -0.27 -8.51 -43.94
CA GLU A 53 -0.14 -9.15 -45.26
C GLU A 53 -0.57 -10.64 -45.27
N VAL A 54 -0.33 -11.38 -44.17
CA VAL A 54 -0.69 -12.82 -44.09
C VAL A 54 -2.18 -13.06 -43.82
N ASN A 55 -2.89 -12.14 -43.16
CA ASN A 55 -4.31 -12.31 -42.80
C ASN A 55 -5.33 -11.69 -43.78
N GLY A 56 -4.91 -11.27 -44.98
CA GLY A 56 -5.83 -11.07 -46.10
C GLY A 56 -6.97 -10.05 -45.91
N PHE A 57 -6.85 -9.06 -45.03
CA PHE A 57 -7.79 -7.94 -45.00
C PHE A 57 -7.38 -6.90 -46.04
N LYS A 58 -8.00 -6.97 -47.22
CA LYS A 58 -8.06 -5.86 -48.17
C LYS A 58 -9.01 -4.81 -47.60
N ASP A 59 -8.48 -3.74 -47.02
CA ASP A 59 -9.22 -2.48 -46.93
C ASP A 59 -8.86 -1.63 -48.15
N ASP A 60 -9.88 -1.34 -48.97
CA ASP A 60 -9.84 -0.54 -50.18
C ASP A 60 -9.65 0.94 -49.88
N ALA A 61 -8.44 1.34 -49.49
CA ALA A 61 -8.02 2.73 -49.47
C ALA A 61 -6.68 2.88 -50.21
N ALA A 62 -6.72 3.58 -51.34
CA ALA A 62 -5.58 3.84 -52.22
C ALA A 62 -4.37 4.40 -51.43
N PRO A 63 -3.13 3.93 -51.67
CA PRO A 63 -1.98 4.41 -50.94
C PRO A 63 -1.54 5.78 -51.46
N THR A 64 -1.48 6.75 -50.56
CA THR A 64 -0.80 8.04 -50.75
C THR A 64 0.71 7.78 -50.97
N PRO A 65 1.36 8.41 -51.96
CA PRO A 65 2.77 8.13 -52.27
C PRO A 65 3.69 8.82 -51.25
N GLY A 66 4.09 8.07 -50.22
CA GLY A 66 5.08 8.50 -49.23
C GLY A 66 5.63 7.39 -48.33
N ARG A 67 5.29 6.12 -48.60
CA ARG A 67 5.72 5.00 -47.76
C ARG A 67 7.15 4.57 -48.14
N THR A 68 8.08 4.76 -47.20
CA THR A 68 9.44 4.21 -47.24
C THR A 68 9.38 2.71 -47.54
N GLN A 69 9.88 2.31 -48.72
CA GLN A 69 10.04 0.90 -49.08
C GLN A 69 10.97 0.22 -48.06
N PHE A 70 10.43 -0.72 -47.27
CA PHE A 70 11.26 -1.60 -46.46
C PHE A 70 12.06 -2.52 -47.40
N HIS A 71 13.39 -2.38 -47.41
CA HIS A 71 14.26 -3.33 -48.09
C HIS A 71 14.16 -4.69 -47.41
N LYS A 72 13.38 -5.61 -48.01
CA LYS A 72 13.35 -7.03 -47.63
C LYS A 72 14.75 -7.63 -47.81
N PRO A 73 15.36 -8.24 -46.77
CA PRO A 73 16.55 -9.06 -46.95
C PRO A 73 16.21 -10.24 -47.89
N LYS A 74 17.01 -10.47 -48.93
CA LYS A 74 16.75 -11.55 -49.91
C LYS A 74 16.85 -12.94 -49.26
N GLY A 75 15.74 -13.67 -49.34
CA GLY A 75 15.55 -15.05 -48.90
C GLY A 75 15.32 -15.17 -47.39
N TYR A 76 14.18 -15.70 -46.94
CA TYR A 76 14.03 -16.56 -45.74
C TYR A 76 12.55 -16.87 -45.44
N ASP A 77 12.23 -18.15 -45.29
CA ASP A 77 10.87 -18.71 -45.32
C ASP A 77 10.59 -19.58 -44.07
N ASN A 78 10.81 -19.03 -42.86
CA ASN A 78 10.44 -19.72 -41.60
C ASN A 78 10.40 -18.79 -40.37
N THR A 79 9.24 -18.70 -39.71
CA THR A 79 8.81 -17.64 -38.78
C THR A 79 9.28 -17.75 -37.32
N THR A 80 10.01 -18.81 -36.93
CA THR A 80 10.52 -18.98 -35.55
C THR A 80 12.03 -18.74 -35.41
N LYS A 81 12.78 -18.67 -36.52
CA LYS A 81 14.21 -18.29 -36.56
C LYS A 81 14.44 -16.80 -36.88
N THR A 82 13.37 -16.03 -37.06
CA THR A 82 13.36 -14.65 -37.59
C THR A 82 13.71 -13.57 -36.55
N ASP A 83 13.32 -13.72 -35.28
CA ASP A 83 13.55 -12.71 -34.23
C ASP A 83 15.02 -12.43 -33.95
N LYS A 84 15.82 -13.50 -33.78
CA LYS A 84 17.26 -13.36 -33.51
C LYS A 84 18.04 -12.77 -34.68
N ARG A 85 17.60 -13.03 -35.92
CA ARG A 85 18.31 -12.57 -37.14
C ARG A 85 18.00 -11.13 -37.50
N TYR A 86 16.75 -10.67 -37.34
CA TYR A 86 16.41 -9.27 -37.60
C TYR A 86 16.93 -8.34 -36.49
N GLY A 87 16.86 -8.75 -35.21
CA GLY A 87 17.53 -8.03 -34.12
C GLY A 87 19.05 -7.91 -34.31
N SER A 88 19.71 -8.98 -34.79
CA SER A 88 21.13 -8.96 -35.15
C SER A 88 21.46 -8.11 -36.39
N TYR A 89 20.49 -7.90 -37.29
CA TYR A 89 20.63 -6.96 -38.40
C TYR A 89 20.56 -5.51 -37.92
N ILE A 90 19.55 -5.17 -37.13
CA ILE A 90 19.38 -3.82 -36.56
C ILE A 90 20.61 -3.42 -35.71
N SER A 91 21.12 -4.33 -34.87
CA SER A 91 22.33 -4.05 -34.09
C SER A 91 23.57 -3.76 -34.97
N ARG A 92 23.70 -4.44 -36.12
CA ARG A 92 24.78 -4.16 -37.10
C ARG A 92 24.59 -2.81 -37.80
N VAL A 93 23.35 -2.38 -38.02
CA VAL A 93 23.05 -1.05 -38.55
C VAL A 93 23.50 0.04 -37.57
N HIS A 94 23.27 -0.15 -36.27
CA HIS A 94 23.75 0.77 -35.23
C HIS A 94 25.29 0.90 -35.24
N ASP A 95 25.98 -0.24 -35.32
CA ASP A 95 27.44 -0.26 -35.35
C ASP A 95 28.01 0.38 -36.62
N SER A 96 27.36 0.16 -37.77
CA SER A 96 27.73 0.79 -39.03
C SER A 96 27.56 2.31 -38.98
N LEU A 97 26.44 2.79 -38.42
CA LEU A 97 26.18 4.22 -38.27
C LEU A 97 27.22 4.89 -37.36
N LEU A 98 27.48 4.32 -36.19
CA LEU A 98 28.48 4.86 -35.26
C LEU A 98 29.87 4.92 -35.89
N LYS A 99 30.29 3.86 -36.59
CA LYS A 99 31.58 3.82 -37.32
C LYS A 99 31.66 4.83 -38.46
N LYS A 100 30.53 5.11 -39.14
CA LYS A 100 30.44 6.04 -40.26
C LYS A 100 30.47 7.49 -39.78
N VAL A 101 29.65 7.82 -38.77
CA VAL A 101 29.45 9.21 -38.30
C VAL A 101 30.59 9.67 -37.39
N LEU A 102 31.12 8.78 -36.55
CA LEU A 102 32.19 9.08 -35.59
C LEU A 102 33.53 8.45 -36.01
N LYS A 103 33.79 8.38 -37.33
CA LYS A 103 34.97 7.70 -37.88
C LYS A 103 36.27 8.32 -37.34
N GLY A 104 37.07 7.50 -36.66
CA GLY A 104 38.36 7.92 -36.09
C GLY A 104 38.25 8.58 -34.71
N GLU A 105 37.05 8.67 -34.14
CA GLU A 105 36.82 9.25 -32.83
C GLU A 105 36.51 8.17 -31.79
N LYS A 106 36.82 8.43 -30.51
CA LYS A 106 36.50 7.50 -29.41
C LYS A 106 35.04 7.66 -29.01
N TYR A 107 34.35 6.53 -28.87
CA TYR A 107 33.00 6.43 -28.34
C TYR A 107 32.83 5.08 -27.65
N LEU A 108 31.90 4.99 -26.69
CA LEU A 108 31.51 3.72 -26.07
C LEU A 108 30.01 3.51 -26.27
N LYS A 109 29.64 2.50 -27.07
CA LYS A 109 28.24 2.08 -27.19
C LYS A 109 27.88 1.25 -25.96
N LEU A 110 26.96 1.75 -25.15
CA LEU A 110 26.50 1.11 -23.93
C LEU A 110 25.47 0.02 -24.23
N TYR A 111 24.45 0.36 -25.04
CA TYR A 111 23.32 -0.53 -25.32
C TYR A 111 22.83 -0.39 -26.76
N SER A 112 22.19 -1.45 -27.28
CA SER A 112 21.60 -1.52 -28.62
C SER A 112 20.14 -1.96 -28.51
N TYR A 113 19.21 -1.02 -28.66
CA TYR A 113 17.77 -1.23 -28.58
C TYR A 113 17.24 -1.57 -29.97
N HIS A 114 16.74 -2.78 -30.16
CA HIS A 114 16.27 -3.25 -31.47
C HIS A 114 14.80 -3.68 -31.48
N TYR A 115 14.24 -4.03 -30.31
CA TYR A 115 12.91 -4.64 -30.23
C TYR A 115 11.75 -3.64 -30.13
N LEU A 116 11.77 -2.76 -29.12
CA LEU A 116 10.69 -1.79 -28.85
C LEU A 116 10.95 -0.41 -29.46
N ILE A 117 12.21 -0.01 -29.49
CA ILE A 117 12.71 1.21 -30.11
C ILE A 117 13.93 0.83 -30.95
N ASN A 118 14.17 1.54 -32.05
CA ASN A 118 15.31 1.32 -32.94
C ASN A 118 16.36 2.39 -32.65
N GLY A 119 17.36 2.05 -31.85
CA GLY A 119 18.32 3.03 -31.36
C GLY A 119 19.39 2.45 -30.46
N PHE A 120 20.25 3.30 -29.91
CA PHE A 120 21.35 2.89 -29.04
C PHE A 120 21.69 3.97 -28.02
N ALA A 121 22.27 3.57 -26.90
CA ALA A 121 22.87 4.47 -25.92
C ALA A 121 24.39 4.51 -26.14
N VAL A 122 24.97 5.71 -26.15
CA VAL A 122 26.40 5.91 -26.42
C VAL A 122 26.98 7.01 -25.53
N LEU A 123 28.16 6.77 -24.97
CA LEU A 123 28.95 7.78 -24.24
C LEU A 123 29.83 8.52 -25.24
N VAL A 124 29.58 9.82 -25.39
CA VAL A 124 30.23 10.71 -26.36
C VAL A 124 30.31 12.15 -25.82
N THR A 125 31.13 13.00 -26.45
CA THR A 125 31.15 14.45 -26.19
C THR A 125 29.92 15.14 -26.82
N GLN A 126 29.61 16.36 -26.38
CA GLN A 126 28.51 17.15 -26.95
C GLN A 126 28.67 17.40 -28.47
N GLN A 127 29.88 17.70 -28.93
CA GLN A 127 30.16 17.90 -30.36
C GLN A 127 29.90 16.62 -31.18
N GLN A 128 30.18 15.46 -30.61
CA GLN A 128 29.87 14.16 -31.22
C GLN A 128 28.37 13.86 -31.25
N ALA A 129 27.65 14.22 -30.20
CA ALA A 129 26.19 14.11 -30.16
C ALA A 129 25.52 14.99 -31.24
N GLU A 130 26.05 16.19 -31.50
CA GLU A 130 25.60 17.05 -32.61
C GLU A 130 25.91 16.47 -33.99
N LYS A 131 27.06 15.82 -34.17
CA LYS A 131 27.36 15.09 -35.43
C LYS A 131 26.36 13.97 -35.67
N LEU A 132 25.99 13.24 -34.62
CA LEU A 132 24.98 12.19 -34.69
C LEU A 132 23.60 12.77 -35.03
N SER A 133 23.19 13.89 -34.45
CA SER A 133 21.87 14.49 -34.70
C SER A 133 21.69 15.02 -36.13
N ARG A 134 22.79 15.38 -36.80
CA ARG A 134 22.78 15.82 -38.21
C ARG A 134 22.76 14.67 -39.22
N SER A 135 22.90 13.41 -38.79
CA SER A 135 22.83 12.27 -39.70
C SER A 135 21.40 12.03 -40.15
N GLY A 136 21.17 11.89 -41.47
CA GLY A 136 19.84 11.63 -42.04
C GLY A 136 19.20 10.31 -41.58
N GLU A 137 19.97 9.40 -40.98
CA GLU A 137 19.53 8.11 -40.43
C GLU A 137 18.99 8.25 -38.99
N VAL A 138 19.33 9.35 -38.30
CA VAL A 138 18.97 9.63 -36.90
C VAL A 138 17.68 10.46 -36.84
N SER A 139 16.81 10.10 -35.90
CA SER A 139 15.54 10.77 -35.62
C SER A 139 15.72 11.77 -34.47
N ASN A 140 16.22 11.31 -33.32
CA ASN A 140 16.52 12.16 -32.16
C ASN A 140 17.83 11.74 -31.50
N VAL A 141 18.54 12.71 -30.93
CA VAL A 141 19.65 12.52 -29.99
C VAL A 141 19.28 13.26 -28.71
N VAL A 142 19.16 12.53 -27.60
CA VAL A 142 18.72 13.07 -26.32
C VAL A 142 19.78 12.77 -25.28
N LEU A 143 20.15 13.76 -24.48
CA LEU A 143 21.03 13.55 -23.33
C LEU A 143 20.34 12.61 -22.33
N ASP A 144 21.06 11.61 -21.82
CA ASP A 144 20.57 10.72 -20.78
C ASP A 144 20.32 11.52 -19.48
N PHE A 145 19.19 11.24 -18.82
CA PHE A 145 18.77 11.96 -17.63
C PHE A 145 18.38 10.98 -16.52
N SER A 146 18.65 11.34 -15.27
CA SER A 146 18.24 10.54 -14.12
C SER A 146 16.71 10.54 -13.97
N VAL A 147 16.11 9.37 -13.80
CA VAL A 147 14.70 9.22 -13.40
C VAL A 147 14.59 8.89 -11.91
N ARG A 148 13.61 9.47 -11.21
CA ARG A 148 13.36 9.22 -9.78
C ARG A 148 12.25 8.18 -9.59
N THR A 149 12.38 7.37 -8.55
CA THR A 149 11.29 6.51 -8.07
C THR A 149 10.51 7.21 -6.96
N ALA A 150 9.18 7.22 -7.11
CA ALA A 150 8.23 7.58 -6.06
C ALA A 150 8.20 6.46 -4.99
N THR A 151 7.42 6.67 -3.91
CA THR A 151 7.03 5.68 -2.87
C THR A 151 7.27 4.22 -3.27
N THR A 152 7.64 3.34 -2.34
CA THR A 152 8.04 1.99 -2.76
C THR A 152 6.98 1.30 -3.62
N HIS A 153 5.68 1.65 -3.46
CA HIS A 153 4.67 1.47 -4.52
C HIS A 153 3.32 2.22 -4.38
N THR A 154 2.83 2.54 -3.17
CA THR A 154 1.38 2.80 -2.95
C THR A 154 0.79 4.05 -3.61
N PRO A 155 1.41 5.26 -3.57
CA PRO A 155 1.03 6.39 -4.41
C PRO A 155 0.98 6.08 -5.89
N GLN A 156 1.90 5.28 -6.43
CA GLN A 156 1.83 4.85 -7.82
C GLN A 156 0.64 3.91 -8.05
N PHE A 157 0.39 2.98 -7.13
CA PHE A 157 -0.77 2.11 -7.18
C PHE A 157 -2.10 2.89 -7.13
N LEU A 158 -2.14 3.97 -6.35
CA LEU A 158 -3.27 4.90 -6.26
C LEU A 158 -3.31 5.95 -7.38
N GLY A 159 -2.33 5.94 -8.29
CA GLY A 159 -2.24 6.87 -9.41
C GLY A 159 -1.95 8.32 -9.02
N LEU A 160 -1.37 8.59 -7.84
CA LEU A 160 -1.11 9.97 -7.38
C LEU A 160 -0.15 10.73 -8.28
N PRO A 161 1.02 10.18 -8.72
CA PRO A 161 1.99 10.96 -9.48
C PRO A 161 1.49 11.45 -10.84
N GLN A 162 0.62 10.68 -11.51
CA GLN A 162 0.01 11.07 -12.79
C GLN A 162 -1.41 11.62 -12.65
N GLY A 163 -1.96 11.61 -11.43
CA GLY A 163 -3.34 11.94 -11.12
C GLY A 163 -3.39 13.06 -10.10
N ALA A 164 -3.78 12.72 -8.87
CA ALA A 164 -4.04 13.70 -7.82
C ALA A 164 -2.90 14.71 -7.57
N TRP A 165 -1.63 14.27 -7.55
CA TRP A 165 -0.51 15.21 -7.40
C TRP A 165 -0.35 16.09 -8.64
N PHE A 166 -0.43 15.51 -9.84
CA PHE A 166 -0.28 16.27 -11.07
C PHE A 166 -1.32 17.39 -11.23
N GLN A 167 -2.54 17.17 -10.75
CA GLN A 167 -3.62 18.17 -10.82
C GLN A 167 -3.31 19.45 -10.02
N ASP A 168 -2.56 19.34 -8.91
CA ASP A 168 -2.38 20.42 -7.94
C ASP A 168 -0.88 20.79 -7.72
N GLY A 169 -0.06 20.67 -8.77
CA GLY A 169 1.33 21.17 -8.77
C GLY A 169 2.44 20.12 -8.53
N GLY A 170 2.06 18.86 -8.39
CA GLY A 170 2.97 17.73 -8.21
C GLY A 170 3.18 17.37 -6.74
N PHE A 171 4.15 16.48 -6.48
CA PHE A 171 4.46 16.06 -5.11
C PHE A 171 5.10 17.19 -4.26
N GLU A 172 5.57 18.26 -4.89
CA GLU A 172 6.23 19.40 -4.22
C GLU A 172 5.25 20.35 -3.53
N THR A 173 3.95 20.24 -3.87
CA THR A 173 2.85 21.03 -3.28
C THR A 173 1.76 20.16 -2.67
N ALA A 174 1.77 18.84 -2.90
CA ALA A 174 0.70 17.91 -2.50
C ALA A 174 0.43 17.90 -0.98
N GLY A 175 -0.70 18.52 -0.59
CA GLY A 175 -1.18 18.65 0.78
C GLY A 175 -0.60 19.84 1.56
N GLU A 176 0.10 20.75 0.89
CA GLU A 176 0.74 21.92 1.49
C GLU A 176 -0.27 22.79 2.27
N GLY A 177 0.14 23.24 3.46
CA GLY A 177 -0.67 24.10 4.35
C GLY A 177 -1.70 23.34 5.19
N VAL A 178 -1.97 22.07 4.92
CA VAL A 178 -2.89 21.23 5.70
C VAL A 178 -2.15 20.57 6.85
N VAL A 179 -2.72 20.58 8.06
CA VAL A 179 -2.16 19.94 9.26
C VAL A 179 -2.93 18.66 9.60
N ILE A 180 -2.22 17.53 9.61
CA ILE A 180 -2.77 16.23 10.01
C ILE A 180 -2.33 15.92 11.44
N GLY A 181 -3.28 15.78 12.36
CA GLY A 181 -3.11 15.34 13.73
C GLY A 181 -3.12 13.81 13.84
N PHE A 182 -2.08 13.23 14.42
CA PHE A 182 -1.96 11.79 14.67
C PHE A 182 -2.12 11.49 16.16
N ILE A 183 -3.12 10.69 16.51
CA ILE A 183 -3.34 10.20 17.86
C ILE A 183 -2.90 8.74 17.89
N ASP A 184 -1.65 8.52 18.29
CA ASP A 184 -0.93 7.25 18.08
C ASP A 184 0.15 7.03 19.18
N THR A 185 1.19 6.26 18.89
CA THR A 185 2.29 5.92 19.83
C THR A 185 3.44 6.94 19.88
N GLY A 186 3.33 8.05 19.16
CA GLY A 186 4.33 9.12 19.10
C GLY A 186 4.97 9.26 17.72
N ILE A 187 6.12 9.93 17.66
CA ILE A 187 6.93 10.02 16.44
C ILE A 187 8.43 9.97 16.74
N ASP A 188 9.22 9.38 15.85
CA ASP A 188 10.67 9.60 15.77
C ASP A 188 10.95 10.85 14.92
N PRO A 189 11.27 12.00 15.54
CA PRO A 189 11.45 13.27 14.82
C PRO A 189 12.73 13.28 13.97
N THR A 190 13.67 12.37 14.22
CA THR A 190 14.96 12.33 13.53
C THR A 190 14.89 11.64 12.17
N HIS A 191 13.78 10.94 11.90
CA HIS A 191 13.62 10.18 10.67
C HIS A 191 13.53 11.11 9.44
N PRO A 192 14.26 10.82 8.33
CA PRO A 192 14.33 11.70 7.15
C PRO A 192 12.98 11.97 6.47
N SER A 193 11.99 11.11 6.67
CA SER A 193 10.60 11.34 6.23
C SER A 193 9.96 12.59 6.84
N PHE A 194 10.51 13.14 7.92
CA PHE A 194 9.96 14.29 8.64
C PHE A 194 10.89 15.51 8.65
N GLY A 195 11.93 15.52 7.81
CA GLY A 195 12.82 16.67 7.67
C GLY A 195 12.15 17.84 6.94
N ASP A 196 12.66 19.05 7.13
CA ASP A 196 12.21 20.28 6.44
C ASP A 196 13.34 21.01 5.69
N ASN A 197 14.48 20.32 5.48
CA ASN A 197 15.72 20.88 4.94
C ASN A 197 15.68 21.26 3.44
N ASN A 198 14.51 21.33 2.80
CA ASN A 198 14.42 21.72 1.39
C ASN A 198 14.40 23.25 1.27
N SER A 199 15.56 23.84 0.94
CA SER A 199 15.73 25.29 0.78
C SER A 199 15.03 25.87 -0.44
N GLU A 200 14.79 25.08 -1.49
CA GLU A 200 14.14 25.54 -2.72
C GLU A 200 12.63 25.68 -2.54
N HIS A 201 12.03 24.79 -1.75
CA HIS A 201 10.59 24.77 -1.44
C HIS A 201 10.38 24.59 0.07
N PRO A 202 10.60 25.65 0.88
CA PRO A 202 10.43 25.57 2.31
C PRO A 202 8.97 25.29 2.67
N TYR A 203 8.75 24.60 3.77
CA TYR A 203 7.39 24.42 4.29
C TYR A 203 6.81 25.78 4.72
N PRO A 204 5.54 26.09 4.37
CA PRO A 204 4.86 27.26 4.91
C PRO A 204 4.61 27.08 6.41
N VAL A 205 4.37 28.19 7.12
CA VAL A 205 3.88 28.12 8.50
C VAL A 205 2.35 28.10 8.42
N PRO A 206 1.66 27.05 8.91
CA PRO A 206 0.20 27.00 8.91
C PRO A 206 -0.35 28.07 9.87
N PRO A 207 -1.02 29.13 9.38
CA PRO A 207 -1.37 30.28 10.21
C PRO A 207 -2.49 30.00 11.21
N HIS A 208 -3.32 28.99 10.95
CA HIS A 208 -4.43 28.57 11.81
C HIS A 208 -3.99 27.61 12.92
N PHE A 209 -2.77 27.05 12.84
CA PHE A 209 -2.29 26.06 13.80
C PHE A 209 -1.53 26.73 14.95
N SER A 210 -1.89 26.37 16.18
CA SER A 210 -1.31 26.93 17.41
C SER A 210 -0.73 25.89 18.36
N GLY A 211 -0.54 24.65 17.91
CA GLY A 211 0.03 23.58 18.72
C GLY A 211 1.48 23.84 19.12
N ILE A 212 1.91 23.21 20.22
CA ILE A 212 3.25 23.36 20.76
C ILE A 212 4.12 22.14 20.48
N CYS A 213 5.43 22.36 20.55
CA CYS A 213 6.42 21.28 20.62
C CYS A 213 6.82 21.06 22.08
N GLU A 214 6.38 19.96 22.67
CA GLU A 214 6.75 19.59 24.03
C GLU A 214 8.24 19.22 24.10
N VAL A 215 8.99 19.87 25.00
CA VAL A 215 10.42 19.63 25.18
C VAL A 215 10.66 18.77 26.41
N THR A 216 11.29 17.62 26.19
CA THR A 216 11.67 16.66 27.24
C THR A 216 13.10 16.16 27.00
N ARG A 217 13.64 15.33 27.91
CA ARG A 217 14.98 14.75 27.74
C ARG A 217 15.11 13.93 26.44
N ASP A 218 14.09 13.13 26.15
CA ASP A 218 14.08 12.20 25.01
C ASP A 218 13.42 12.83 23.77
N PHE A 219 13.03 14.11 23.86
CA PHE A 219 12.47 14.91 22.77
C PHE A 219 12.95 16.38 22.94
N PRO A 220 14.22 16.66 22.64
CA PRO A 220 14.85 17.94 22.95
C PRO A 220 14.33 19.10 22.08
N SER A 221 14.71 20.32 22.44
CA SER A 221 14.44 21.51 21.61
C SER A 221 15.03 21.32 20.21
N GLY A 222 14.22 21.61 19.17
CA GLY A 222 14.57 21.37 17.77
C GLY A 222 14.06 20.03 17.20
N SER A 223 13.39 19.19 18.00
CA SER A 223 12.73 17.98 17.48
C SER A 223 11.53 18.28 16.58
N CYS A 224 10.81 19.38 16.83
CA CYS A 224 9.82 19.90 15.87
C CYS A 224 10.49 20.86 14.89
N ASN A 225 9.94 20.92 13.69
CA ASN A 225 10.42 21.72 12.58
C ASN A 225 9.21 22.19 11.74
N ARG A 226 9.40 22.64 10.50
CA ARG A 226 8.26 23.08 9.69
C ARG A 226 7.42 21.95 9.09
N LYS A 227 7.90 20.71 9.15
CA LYS A 227 7.18 19.50 8.75
C LYS A 227 6.41 18.90 9.93
N LEU A 228 7.10 18.59 11.02
CA LEU A 228 6.54 18.21 12.32
C LEU A 228 6.33 19.48 13.15
N VAL A 229 5.14 20.07 13.07
CA VAL A 229 4.86 21.41 13.62
C VAL A 229 4.43 21.40 15.10
N GLY A 230 3.97 20.26 15.61
CA GLY A 230 3.58 20.10 17.01
C GLY A 230 3.71 18.66 17.48
N ALA A 231 4.05 18.48 18.75
CA ALA A 231 4.24 17.16 19.33
C ALA A 231 4.00 17.20 20.84
N ARG A 232 3.08 16.37 21.34
CA ARG A 232 2.72 16.27 22.77
C ARG A 232 2.47 14.82 23.16
N HIS A 233 2.58 14.52 24.45
CA HIS A 233 2.18 13.22 25.00
C HIS A 233 1.14 13.33 26.12
N PHE A 234 0.34 12.26 26.26
CA PHE A 234 -0.74 12.14 27.23
C PHE A 234 -0.60 10.78 27.90
N ALA A 235 -0.32 10.79 29.21
CA ALA A 235 -0.14 9.58 30.02
C ALA A 235 -0.72 9.72 31.44
N ALA A 236 -1.42 10.82 31.74
CA ALA A 236 -1.81 11.14 33.12
C ALA A 236 -2.66 10.04 33.75
N SER A 237 -3.56 9.43 32.98
CA SER A 237 -4.41 8.34 33.45
C SER A 237 -3.63 7.03 33.63
N ALA A 238 -2.65 6.74 32.77
CA ALA A 238 -1.74 5.60 32.93
C ALA A 238 -0.81 5.75 34.15
N ILE A 239 -0.25 6.95 34.36
CA ILE A 239 0.59 7.28 35.51
C ILE A 239 -0.18 7.12 36.82
N THR A 240 -1.40 7.65 36.88
CA THR A 240 -2.25 7.56 38.08
C THR A 240 -2.59 6.10 38.43
N ARG A 241 -2.65 5.21 37.42
CA ARG A 241 -2.89 3.77 37.61
C ARG A 241 -1.65 2.99 38.03
N GLY A 242 -0.46 3.61 38.07
CA GLY A 242 0.79 2.96 38.47
C GLY A 242 1.34 1.94 37.46
N ILE A 243 0.83 1.94 36.23
CA ILE A 243 1.24 1.02 35.16
C ILE A 243 2.24 1.65 34.18
N PHE A 244 2.35 2.97 34.20
CA PHE A 244 3.24 3.71 33.30
C PHE A 244 4.69 3.63 33.78
N ASN A 245 5.57 3.14 32.93
CA ASN A 245 7.01 3.11 33.17
C ASN A 245 7.72 4.12 32.26
N SER A 246 8.05 5.29 32.81
CA SER A 246 8.70 6.38 32.08
C SER A 246 9.97 6.02 31.30
N THR A 247 10.69 4.97 31.71
CA THR A 247 11.91 4.52 31.02
C THR A 247 11.65 3.63 29.81
N GLN A 248 10.50 2.95 29.76
CA GLN A 248 10.12 2.05 28.66
C GLN A 248 9.07 2.69 27.75
N ASP A 249 8.11 3.39 28.35
CA ASP A 249 6.97 3.99 27.65
C ASP A 249 7.30 5.40 27.12
N TYR A 250 8.42 5.99 27.56
CA TYR A 250 8.85 7.37 27.26
C TYR A 250 7.80 8.42 27.65
N ALA A 251 8.09 9.18 28.72
CA ALA A 251 7.30 10.36 29.12
C ALA A 251 7.60 11.57 28.22
N SER A 252 7.39 11.37 26.92
CA SER A 252 7.66 12.34 25.86
C SER A 252 6.88 11.98 24.59
N PRO A 253 6.80 12.88 23.60
CA PRO A 253 6.20 12.57 22.30
C PRO A 253 6.98 11.53 21.46
N PHE A 254 8.16 11.10 21.92
CA PHE A 254 9.01 10.16 21.20
C PHE A 254 8.34 8.79 21.06
N ASP A 255 8.49 8.19 19.88
CA ASP A 255 7.93 6.87 19.55
C ASP A 255 8.88 5.74 19.95
N GLY A 256 8.60 5.10 21.09
CA GLY A 256 9.26 3.86 21.52
C GLY A 256 8.63 2.58 20.95
N ASP A 257 7.54 2.71 20.20
CA ASP A 257 6.76 1.60 19.69
C ASP A 257 7.04 1.37 18.19
N GLY A 258 7.00 2.44 17.40
CA GLY A 258 7.24 2.48 15.96
C GLY A 258 5.97 2.70 15.14
N HIS A 259 4.81 2.33 15.67
CA HIS A 259 3.53 2.41 14.96
C HIS A 259 3.16 3.84 14.55
N GLY A 260 3.27 4.82 15.44
CA GLY A 260 2.95 6.23 15.15
C GLY A 260 3.87 6.86 14.11
N THR A 261 5.17 6.54 14.14
CA THR A 261 6.12 6.94 13.10
C THR A 261 5.72 6.35 11.74
N HIS A 262 5.27 5.09 11.73
CA HIS A 262 4.79 4.41 10.53
C HIS A 262 3.56 5.11 9.95
N THR A 263 2.51 5.29 10.75
CA THR A 263 1.24 5.88 10.32
C THR A 263 1.41 7.33 9.83
N ALA A 264 2.17 8.15 10.56
CA ALA A 264 2.48 9.52 10.17
C ALA A 264 3.18 9.60 8.81
N SER A 265 4.14 8.71 8.55
CA SER A 265 4.88 8.69 7.29
C SER A 265 4.06 8.15 6.10
N VAL A 266 3.09 7.26 6.32
CA VAL A 266 2.16 6.80 5.27
C VAL A 266 1.27 7.94 4.79
N ALA A 267 0.76 8.76 5.71
CA ALA A 267 -0.09 9.90 5.37
C ALA A 267 0.73 11.03 4.75
N ALA A 268 1.80 11.45 5.42
CA ALA A 268 2.50 12.69 5.14
C ALA A 268 4.03 12.56 5.19
N GLY A 269 4.64 11.40 5.01
CA GLY A 269 6.10 11.31 4.88
C GLY A 269 6.62 12.07 3.66
N ASN A 270 7.82 12.65 3.74
CA ASN A 270 8.44 13.31 2.60
C ASN A 270 8.64 12.38 1.42
N HIS A 271 8.63 12.95 0.23
CA HIS A 271 8.78 12.20 -1.01
C HIS A 271 10.24 11.81 -1.27
N GLY A 272 10.46 10.58 -1.76
CA GLY A 272 11.75 10.15 -2.31
C GLY A 272 12.74 9.60 -1.29
N ILE A 273 12.30 9.20 -0.10
CA ILE A 273 13.20 8.72 0.96
C ILE A 273 13.57 7.24 0.74
N PRO A 274 14.83 6.86 0.51
CA PRO A 274 15.20 5.47 0.22
C PRO A 274 14.86 4.52 1.38
N VAL A 275 14.11 3.45 1.09
CA VAL A 275 13.76 2.39 2.04
C VAL A 275 14.86 1.34 2.00
N ILE A 276 15.69 1.35 3.03
CA ILE A 276 16.79 0.40 3.20
C ILE A 276 16.55 -0.37 4.50
N VAL A 277 16.39 -1.68 4.40
CA VAL A 277 16.16 -2.57 5.56
C VAL A 277 16.99 -3.82 5.39
N ALA A 278 17.65 -4.27 6.45
CA ALA A 278 18.55 -5.43 6.40
C ALA A 278 19.62 -5.31 5.29
N GLY A 279 20.05 -4.09 4.95
CA GLY A 279 21.03 -3.81 3.90
C GLY A 279 20.50 -3.89 2.46
N HIS A 280 19.20 -4.08 2.26
CA HIS A 280 18.58 -4.16 0.94
C HIS A 280 17.70 -2.94 0.66
N HIS A 281 17.71 -2.47 -0.60
CA HIS A 281 16.87 -1.36 -1.05
C HIS A 281 15.52 -1.87 -1.59
N PHE A 282 14.42 -1.33 -1.07
CA PHE A 282 13.05 -1.72 -1.42
C PHE A 282 12.28 -0.62 -2.18
N GLY A 283 13.00 0.36 -2.75
CA GLY A 283 12.43 1.55 -3.38
C GLY A 283 12.57 2.79 -2.48
N ASN A 284 11.88 3.87 -2.83
CA ASN A 284 11.91 5.13 -2.06
C ASN A 284 10.52 5.38 -1.48
N ALA A 285 10.29 5.78 -0.24
CA ALA A 285 9.01 6.09 0.38
C ALA A 285 8.52 7.53 0.08
N SER A 286 7.22 7.75 0.32
CA SER A 286 6.48 9.03 0.27
C SER A 286 5.16 8.86 1.03
N GLY A 287 4.67 9.92 1.66
CA GLY A 287 3.28 9.97 2.10
C GLY A 287 2.34 10.17 0.91
N MET A 288 1.03 10.01 1.13
CA MET A 288 0.02 10.40 0.12
C MET A 288 -0.04 11.92 -0.06
N ALA A 289 0.25 12.68 1.00
CA ALA A 289 0.35 14.13 1.02
C ALA A 289 1.73 14.57 1.58
N PRO A 290 2.80 14.42 0.78
CA PRO A 290 4.18 14.61 1.26
C PRO A 290 4.49 16.03 1.76
N ARG A 291 3.63 17.02 1.46
CA ARG A 291 3.81 18.42 1.90
C ARG A 291 2.88 18.87 3.02
N SER A 292 1.98 18.01 3.50
CA SER A 292 1.18 18.30 4.70
C SER A 292 2.04 18.40 5.95
N HIS A 293 1.62 19.23 6.89
CA HIS A 293 2.21 19.32 8.21
C HIS A 293 1.71 18.17 9.10
N ILE A 294 2.54 17.77 10.05
CA ILE A 294 2.28 16.70 10.99
C ILE A 294 2.22 17.29 12.40
N ALA A 295 1.16 16.99 13.13
CA ALA A 295 1.04 17.23 14.56
C ALA A 295 0.81 15.90 15.29
N VAL A 296 1.55 15.63 16.36
CA VAL A 296 1.54 14.32 17.03
C VAL A 296 1.03 14.45 18.45
N TYR A 297 0.08 13.60 18.81
CA TYR A 297 -0.54 13.53 20.12
C TYR A 297 -0.44 12.09 20.62
N LYS A 298 0.67 11.77 21.28
CA LYS A 298 0.94 10.42 21.79
C LYS A 298 0.00 10.08 22.93
N ALA A 299 -0.91 9.15 22.72
CA ALA A 299 -1.86 8.68 23.73
C ALA A 299 -1.83 7.15 23.92
N LEU A 300 -0.97 6.47 23.17
CA LEU A 300 -0.80 5.03 23.19
C LEU A 300 0.63 4.64 23.52
N TYR A 301 0.76 3.49 24.16
CA TYR A 301 1.99 2.90 24.64
C TYR A 301 1.94 1.41 24.44
N LYS A 302 3.06 0.81 24.04
CA LYS A 302 3.16 -0.61 23.71
C LYS A 302 2.60 -1.56 24.79
N SER A 303 2.90 -1.26 26.05
CA SER A 303 2.68 -2.16 27.18
C SER A 303 1.20 -2.32 27.55
N PHE A 304 0.37 -1.30 27.31
CA PHE A 304 -1.04 -1.29 27.74
C PHE A 304 -2.00 -0.68 26.72
N GLY A 305 -1.51 -0.25 25.55
CA GLY A 305 -2.28 0.53 24.60
C GLY A 305 -2.51 1.95 25.11
N GLY A 306 -3.76 2.39 25.20
CA GLY A 306 -4.11 3.70 25.73
C GLY A 306 -5.40 3.68 26.53
N PHE A 307 -5.58 4.70 27.36
CA PHE A 307 -6.82 4.91 28.12
C PHE A 307 -7.69 5.95 27.45
N ALA A 308 -9.02 5.75 27.51
CA ALA A 308 -9.98 6.68 26.94
C ALA A 308 -9.79 8.12 27.44
N ALA A 309 -9.41 8.33 28.71
CA ALA A 309 -9.14 9.67 29.24
C ALA A 309 -7.95 10.36 28.55
N ASP A 310 -6.84 9.64 28.35
CA ASP A 310 -5.65 10.19 27.67
C ASP A 310 -5.93 10.41 26.17
N VAL A 311 -6.69 9.51 25.53
CA VAL A 311 -7.10 9.64 24.13
C VAL A 311 -8.05 10.82 23.93
N VAL A 312 -9.05 11.00 24.80
CA VAL A 312 -9.97 12.15 24.74
C VAL A 312 -9.22 13.47 24.95
N ALA A 313 -8.25 13.51 25.89
CA ALA A 313 -7.41 14.69 26.08
C ALA A 313 -6.56 15.01 24.82
N ALA A 314 -6.05 13.98 24.14
CA ALA A 314 -5.35 14.14 22.87
C ALA A 314 -6.26 14.68 21.74
N ILE A 315 -7.49 14.17 21.63
CA ILE A 315 -8.49 14.65 20.66
C ILE A 315 -8.83 16.11 20.92
N ASP A 316 -9.13 16.45 22.17
CA ASP A 316 -9.49 17.81 22.60
C ASP A 316 -8.34 18.80 22.30
N GLN A 317 -7.11 18.41 22.64
CA GLN A 317 -5.95 19.24 22.35
C GLN A 317 -5.70 19.39 20.85
N ALA A 318 -5.85 18.32 20.05
CA ALA A 318 -5.70 18.40 18.60
C ALA A 318 -6.71 19.37 17.99
N ALA A 319 -7.96 19.34 18.46
CA ALA A 319 -8.99 20.27 18.04
C ALA A 319 -8.67 21.71 18.45
N GLN A 320 -8.20 21.93 19.68
CA GLN A 320 -7.79 23.25 20.17
C GLN A 320 -6.61 23.83 19.38
N ASP A 321 -5.66 22.99 18.98
CA ASP A 321 -4.47 23.40 18.24
C ASP A 321 -4.79 23.73 16.77
N GLY A 322 -6.00 23.41 16.28
CA GLY A 322 -6.46 23.75 14.93
C GLY A 322 -6.02 22.76 13.85
N VAL A 323 -5.95 21.46 14.13
CA VAL A 323 -5.68 20.46 13.08
C VAL A 323 -6.84 20.37 12.08
N ASP A 324 -6.54 20.11 10.79
CA ASP A 324 -7.56 19.97 9.75
C ASP A 324 -8.16 18.56 9.69
N ILE A 325 -7.33 17.57 10.03
CA ILE A 325 -7.63 16.14 9.94
C ILE A 325 -7.10 15.44 11.20
N ILE A 326 -7.88 14.57 11.81
CA ILE A 326 -7.43 13.65 12.86
C ILE A 326 -7.37 12.22 12.28
N SER A 327 -6.20 11.59 12.36
CA SER A 327 -5.99 10.19 12.00
C SER A 327 -5.84 9.34 13.26
N LEU A 328 -6.73 8.36 13.39
CA LEU A 328 -6.79 7.41 14.50
C LEU A 328 -6.60 5.99 14.00
N SER A 329 -5.39 5.45 14.17
CA SER A 329 -5.11 4.05 13.89
C SER A 329 -5.39 3.17 15.11
N ILE A 330 -6.48 3.47 15.82
CA ILE A 330 -6.94 2.79 17.03
C ILE A 330 -8.39 2.41 16.95
N THR A 331 -8.72 1.33 17.65
CA THR A 331 -10.10 0.94 17.93
C THR A 331 -10.25 0.58 19.40
N PRO A 332 -11.39 0.87 20.05
CA PRO A 332 -11.65 0.40 21.40
C PRO A 332 -11.50 -1.12 21.50
N ASN A 333 -10.84 -1.60 22.55
CA ASN A 333 -10.62 -3.04 22.78
C ASN A 333 -11.87 -3.79 23.26
N ARG A 334 -12.95 -3.05 23.55
CA ARG A 334 -14.25 -3.59 23.96
C ARG A 334 -15.36 -2.71 23.41
N ARG A 335 -16.49 -3.32 23.08
CA ARG A 335 -17.70 -2.58 22.74
C ARG A 335 -18.16 -1.76 23.95
N PRO A 336 -18.40 -0.45 23.80
CA PRO A 336 -18.97 0.36 24.86
C PRO A 336 -20.37 -0.15 25.24
N PRO A 337 -20.68 -0.30 26.54
CA PRO A 337 -22.03 -0.61 26.98
C PRO A 337 -22.91 0.65 26.86
N GLY A 338 -24.20 0.48 26.58
CA GLY A 338 -25.15 1.60 26.58
C GLY A 338 -26.26 1.48 25.53
N VAL A 339 -26.99 2.58 25.36
CA VAL A 339 -28.12 2.72 24.43
C VAL A 339 -27.69 2.51 22.97
N ALA A 340 -26.47 2.94 22.61
CA ALA A 340 -25.85 2.69 21.32
C ALA A 340 -24.32 2.67 21.45
N THR A 341 -23.63 1.90 20.58
CA THR A 341 -22.16 1.72 20.62
C THR A 341 -21.36 3.03 20.53
N PHE A 342 -21.89 4.05 19.87
CA PHE A 342 -21.23 5.36 19.70
C PHE A 342 -21.46 6.34 20.87
N PHE A 343 -22.25 6.01 21.90
CA PHE A 343 -22.38 6.83 23.12
C PHE A 343 -21.25 6.59 24.12
N ASN A 344 -20.03 6.90 23.70
CA ASN A 344 -18.85 6.82 24.57
C ASN A 344 -18.00 8.09 24.47
N PRO A 345 -17.13 8.35 25.46
CA PRO A 345 -16.38 9.61 25.53
C PRO A 345 -15.50 9.89 24.29
N ILE A 346 -14.93 8.85 23.67
CA ILE A 346 -14.05 9.02 22.50
C ILE A 346 -14.90 9.45 21.30
N ASP A 347 -15.95 8.70 20.97
CA ASP A 347 -16.81 9.01 19.82
C ASP A 347 -17.52 10.37 19.95
N MET A 348 -17.93 10.75 21.16
CA MET A 348 -18.54 12.06 21.45
C MET A 348 -17.52 13.22 21.37
N ALA A 349 -16.27 13.00 21.78
CA ALA A 349 -15.19 13.97 21.55
C ALA A 349 -14.92 14.15 20.05
N LEU A 350 -14.93 13.06 19.27
CA LEU A 350 -14.74 13.12 17.82
C LEU A 350 -15.92 13.79 17.10
N LEU A 351 -17.15 13.63 17.58
CA LEU A 351 -18.29 14.41 17.09
C LEU A 351 -18.07 15.91 17.30
N SER A 352 -17.49 16.30 18.44
CA SER A 352 -17.16 17.68 18.74
C SER A 352 -16.01 18.21 17.86
N ALA A 353 -15.03 17.37 17.53
CA ALA A 353 -14.00 17.70 16.54
C ALA A 353 -14.61 17.92 15.14
N VAL A 354 -15.55 17.07 14.73
CA VAL A 354 -16.29 17.23 13.45
C VAL A 354 -17.11 18.51 13.43
N LYS A 355 -17.71 18.90 14.56
CA LYS A 355 -18.38 20.21 14.72
C LYS A 355 -17.43 21.38 14.49
N ALA A 356 -16.17 21.25 14.92
CA ALA A 356 -15.11 22.23 14.67
C ALA A 356 -14.59 22.21 13.22
N GLY A 357 -15.16 21.37 12.34
CA GLY A 357 -14.79 21.29 10.93
C GLY A 357 -13.63 20.32 10.64
N ILE A 358 -13.22 19.52 11.63
CA ILE A 358 -12.10 18.58 11.53
C ILE A 358 -12.57 17.27 10.92
N PHE A 359 -11.87 16.80 9.89
CA PHE A 359 -12.16 15.49 9.30
C PHE A 359 -11.53 14.37 10.13
N VAL A 360 -12.33 13.41 10.58
CA VAL A 360 -11.85 12.30 11.42
C VAL A 360 -11.81 11.01 10.60
N VAL A 361 -10.65 10.37 10.54
CA VAL A 361 -10.46 9.07 9.92
C VAL A 361 -9.98 8.03 10.93
N GLN A 362 -10.60 6.86 10.92
CA GLN A 362 -10.30 5.78 11.87
C GLN A 362 -10.16 4.43 11.19
N ALA A 363 -9.24 3.61 11.68
CA ALA A 363 -9.11 2.21 11.27
C ALA A 363 -10.36 1.39 11.64
N ALA A 364 -10.79 0.46 10.77
CA ALA A 364 -11.96 -0.39 11.03
C ALA A 364 -11.74 -1.48 12.10
N GLY A 365 -10.48 -1.89 12.33
CA GLY A 365 -10.10 -3.00 13.20
C GLY A 365 -9.57 -4.22 12.42
N ASN A 366 -8.85 -5.10 13.12
CA ASN A 366 -8.12 -6.24 12.53
C ASN A 366 -8.69 -7.62 12.96
N THR A 367 -9.99 -7.67 13.27
CA THR A 367 -10.71 -8.82 13.84
C THR A 367 -11.63 -9.52 12.82
N GLY A 368 -11.48 -9.22 11.53
CA GLY A 368 -12.18 -9.94 10.45
C GLY A 368 -11.76 -11.41 10.37
N PRO A 369 -12.29 -12.21 9.42
CA PRO A 369 -13.23 -11.84 8.37
C PRO A 369 -14.70 -12.05 8.77
N SER A 370 -14.96 -12.42 10.03
CA SER A 370 -16.33 -12.63 10.52
C SER A 370 -17.18 -11.35 10.39
N PRO A 371 -18.48 -11.45 10.07
CA PRO A 371 -19.41 -10.32 10.15
C PRO A 371 -19.40 -9.69 11.55
N THR A 372 -19.83 -8.42 11.65
CA THR A 372 -19.96 -7.65 12.92
C THR A 372 -18.68 -7.59 13.77
N SER A 373 -17.52 -7.65 13.12
CA SER A 373 -16.21 -7.69 13.78
C SER A 373 -15.58 -6.31 13.99
N MET A 374 -16.14 -5.24 13.43
CA MET A 374 -15.59 -3.89 13.55
C MET A 374 -15.82 -3.23 14.90
N PHE A 375 -15.10 -2.13 15.14
CA PHE A 375 -15.12 -1.35 16.38
C PHE A 375 -15.30 0.17 16.17
N SER A 376 -15.46 0.62 14.92
CA SER A 376 -15.65 2.02 14.55
C SER A 376 -17.00 2.17 13.84
N PHE A 377 -18.00 2.66 14.57
CA PHE A 377 -19.42 2.60 14.18
C PHE A 377 -20.01 3.97 13.83
N SER A 378 -19.46 5.04 14.42
CA SER A 378 -20.04 6.39 14.36
C SER A 378 -20.21 6.96 12.95
N PRO A 379 -21.37 7.58 12.63
CA PRO A 379 -21.61 8.20 11.32
C PRO A 379 -20.66 9.35 10.96
N TRP A 380 -20.18 10.10 11.96
CA TRP A 380 -19.28 11.25 11.79
C TRP A 380 -17.80 10.86 11.69
N ILE A 381 -17.46 9.58 11.90
CA ILE A 381 -16.11 9.06 11.75
C ILE A 381 -15.98 8.35 10.40
N TYR A 382 -14.94 8.67 9.63
CA TYR A 382 -14.67 7.99 8.37
C TYR A 382 -13.85 6.71 8.60
N THR A 383 -14.52 5.56 8.56
CA THR A 383 -13.93 4.26 8.92
C THR A 383 -13.33 3.55 7.72
N VAL A 384 -12.07 3.11 7.82
CA VAL A 384 -11.30 2.56 6.69
C VAL A 384 -10.93 1.10 6.90
N GLY A 385 -11.33 0.25 5.95
CA GLY A 385 -10.93 -1.15 5.87
C GLY A 385 -9.62 -1.35 5.08
N ALA A 386 -8.98 -2.50 5.27
CA ALA A 386 -7.68 -2.82 4.69
C ALA A 386 -7.79 -3.70 3.45
N ALA A 387 -7.14 -3.26 2.38
CA ALA A 387 -6.97 -4.04 1.16
C ALA A 387 -5.49 -4.26 0.80
N SER A 388 -5.21 -5.28 0.01
CA SER A 388 -3.91 -5.48 -0.61
C SER A 388 -3.64 -4.46 -1.70
N HIS A 389 -2.38 -4.10 -1.88
CA HIS A 389 -1.87 -3.56 -3.14
C HIS A 389 -1.41 -4.69 -4.06
N ASP A 390 -1.07 -4.37 -5.29
CA ASP A 390 -0.55 -5.30 -6.30
C ASP A 390 0.89 -5.77 -6.06
N ARG A 391 1.72 -5.07 -5.28
CA ARG A 391 3.10 -5.52 -5.04
C ARG A 391 3.18 -6.81 -4.24
N VAL A 392 3.95 -7.77 -4.74
CA VAL A 392 4.25 -9.07 -4.12
C VAL A 392 5.75 -9.34 -4.23
N TYR A 393 6.36 -9.91 -3.20
CA TYR A 393 7.74 -10.39 -3.25
C TYR A 393 7.70 -11.90 -3.42
N SER A 394 8.04 -12.38 -4.62
CA SER A 394 8.02 -13.81 -4.90
C SER A 394 9.36 -14.43 -4.54
N ASN A 395 9.34 -15.47 -3.73
CA ASN A 395 10.45 -16.39 -3.52
C ASN A 395 9.98 -17.84 -3.54
N SER A 396 10.92 -18.74 -3.79
CA SER A 396 10.66 -20.18 -3.84
C SER A 396 11.90 -20.97 -3.44
N ILE A 397 11.70 -22.22 -3.03
CA ILE A 397 12.76 -23.19 -2.81
C ILE A 397 12.63 -24.29 -3.86
N PHE A 398 13.71 -24.55 -4.58
CA PHE A 398 13.83 -25.61 -5.56
C PHE A 398 14.55 -26.80 -4.92
N LEU A 399 13.89 -27.95 -4.86
CA LEU A 399 14.38 -29.18 -4.24
C LEU A 399 15.09 -30.07 -5.28
N GLY A 400 16.03 -30.89 -4.83
CA GLY A 400 16.79 -31.80 -5.71
C GLY A 400 15.95 -32.87 -6.43
N ASN A 401 14.68 -33.05 -6.05
CA ASN A 401 13.70 -33.90 -6.73
C ASN A 401 12.83 -33.14 -7.76
N ASN A 402 13.26 -31.95 -8.19
CA ASN A 402 12.54 -31.07 -9.13
C ASN A 402 11.21 -30.50 -8.61
N VAL A 403 10.91 -30.62 -7.32
CA VAL A 403 9.75 -29.94 -6.72
C VAL A 403 10.14 -28.50 -6.39
N THR A 404 9.29 -27.55 -6.78
CA THR A 404 9.43 -26.15 -6.39
C THR A 404 8.34 -25.80 -5.41
N ILE A 405 8.72 -25.27 -4.24
CA ILE A 405 7.79 -24.84 -3.21
C ILE A 405 7.80 -23.31 -3.14
N PRO A 406 6.65 -22.63 -3.30
CA PRO A 406 6.57 -21.19 -3.08
C PRO A 406 6.77 -20.85 -1.60
N GLY A 407 7.36 -19.70 -1.34
CA GLY A 407 7.50 -19.18 0.02
C GLY A 407 7.08 -17.73 0.13
N ALA A 408 7.39 -17.19 1.31
CA ALA A 408 7.41 -15.79 1.65
C ALA A 408 8.81 -15.43 2.19
N GLY A 409 9.16 -14.15 2.15
CA GLY A 409 10.42 -13.65 2.71
C GLY A 409 11.08 -12.59 1.85
N LEU A 410 11.85 -11.72 2.49
CA LEU A 410 12.51 -10.57 1.88
C LEU A 410 14.03 -10.75 2.00
N ALA A 411 14.52 -11.78 1.33
CA ALA A 411 15.90 -12.22 1.43
C ALA A 411 16.48 -12.48 0.03
N PRO A 412 17.80 -12.42 -0.13
CA PRO A 412 18.43 -12.87 -1.38
C PRO A 412 18.23 -14.37 -1.60
N GLY A 413 18.33 -14.81 -2.86
CA GLY A 413 18.45 -16.23 -3.18
C GLY A 413 19.83 -16.78 -2.82
N THR A 414 19.97 -18.10 -2.85
CA THR A 414 21.29 -18.76 -2.88
C THR A 414 21.88 -18.69 -4.30
N ASP A 415 23.16 -19.02 -4.46
CA ASP A 415 23.81 -19.08 -5.78
C ASP A 415 23.01 -19.98 -6.77
N GLU A 416 22.61 -19.41 -7.90
CA GLU A 416 21.70 -20.05 -8.87
C GLU A 416 22.23 -21.37 -9.46
N SER A 417 23.54 -21.57 -9.46
CA SER A 417 24.20 -22.76 -10.01
C SER A 417 24.48 -23.86 -9.00
N LYS A 418 24.08 -23.69 -7.73
CA LYS A 418 24.49 -24.59 -6.65
C LYS A 418 23.29 -25.00 -5.78
N LEU A 419 23.16 -26.31 -5.58
CA LEU A 419 22.29 -26.88 -4.57
C LEU A 419 23.07 -27.12 -3.28
N TYR A 420 22.44 -26.81 -2.17
CA TYR A 420 22.99 -26.89 -0.83
C TYR A 420 22.30 -28.01 -0.08
N LYS A 421 23.02 -28.75 0.77
CA LYS A 421 22.37 -29.79 1.59
C LYS A 421 21.40 -29.13 2.56
N LEU A 422 20.26 -29.76 2.75
CA LEU A 422 19.31 -29.40 3.80
C LEU A 422 19.70 -30.12 5.08
N ILE A 423 19.77 -29.39 6.18
CA ILE A 423 20.10 -29.92 7.50
C ILE A 423 19.00 -29.48 8.47
N HIS A 424 18.24 -30.44 9.00
CA HIS A 424 17.20 -30.15 9.97
C HIS A 424 17.79 -29.92 11.35
N ALA A 425 17.26 -28.91 12.05
CA ALA A 425 17.75 -28.50 13.37
C ALA A 425 17.88 -29.67 14.37
N HIS A 426 16.91 -30.59 14.41
CA HIS A 426 16.94 -31.72 15.35
C HIS A 426 18.00 -32.77 15.00
N HIS A 427 18.45 -32.83 13.74
CA HIS A 427 19.52 -33.72 13.30
C HIS A 427 20.90 -33.08 13.35
N ALA A 428 20.97 -31.80 13.74
CA ALA A 428 22.22 -31.05 13.85
C ALA A 428 22.62 -30.76 15.29
N LEU A 429 21.97 -31.38 16.28
CA LEU A 429 22.30 -31.18 17.70
C LEU A 429 23.72 -31.65 18.02
N SER A 430 24.37 -30.95 18.96
CA SER A 430 25.61 -31.43 19.55
C SER A 430 25.33 -32.64 20.48
N ASN A 431 26.32 -33.51 20.69
CA ASN A 431 26.16 -34.74 21.49
C ASN A 431 25.67 -34.49 22.93
N ASP A 432 25.89 -33.29 23.47
CA ASP A 432 25.49 -32.90 24.83
C ASP A 432 24.04 -32.36 24.91
N THR A 433 23.35 -32.23 23.78
CA THR A 433 22.00 -31.68 23.71
C THR A 433 21.03 -32.72 23.18
N THR A 434 20.03 -33.12 23.98
CA THR A 434 18.95 -33.99 23.48
C THR A 434 17.68 -33.21 23.23
N VAL A 435 16.82 -33.71 22.32
CA VAL A 435 15.48 -33.13 22.07
C VAL A 435 14.61 -33.12 23.34
N ALA A 436 14.89 -34.01 24.29
CA ALA A 436 14.22 -34.05 25.58
C ALA A 436 14.58 -32.86 26.49
N ASP A 437 15.73 -32.21 26.25
CA ASP A 437 16.22 -31.09 27.07
C ASP A 437 15.66 -29.73 26.62
N ASP A 438 15.28 -29.60 25.35
CA ASP A 438 14.63 -28.38 24.81
C ASP A 438 13.71 -28.71 23.63
N MET A 439 12.40 -28.74 23.92
CA MET A 439 11.34 -29.03 22.94
C MET A 439 11.31 -28.02 21.77
N TYR A 440 11.91 -26.84 21.91
CA TYR A 440 11.86 -25.77 20.92
C TYR A 440 13.19 -25.56 20.20
N VAL A 441 14.15 -26.48 20.35
CA VAL A 441 15.44 -26.41 19.66
C VAL A 441 15.29 -26.35 18.14
N GLY A 442 14.19 -26.89 17.60
CA GLY A 442 13.81 -26.77 16.19
C GLY A 442 13.70 -25.34 15.65
N GLU A 443 13.49 -24.36 16.52
CA GLU A 443 13.31 -22.95 16.16
C GLU A 443 14.62 -22.20 15.94
N CYS A 444 15.78 -22.86 16.15
CA CYS A 444 17.11 -22.33 15.88
C CYS A 444 17.47 -21.05 16.65
N GLN A 445 16.99 -20.87 17.87
CA GLN A 445 17.19 -19.62 18.63
C GLN A 445 18.56 -19.49 19.34
N ASP A 446 19.31 -20.60 19.46
CA ASP A 446 20.62 -20.65 20.13
C ASP A 446 21.63 -21.49 19.34
N ALA A 447 22.73 -20.87 18.91
CA ALA A 447 23.79 -21.53 18.15
C ALA A 447 24.58 -22.58 18.96
N SER A 448 24.64 -22.46 20.29
CA SER A 448 25.44 -23.34 21.16
C SER A 448 24.94 -24.79 21.16
N LYS A 449 23.67 -24.99 20.78
CA LYS A 449 22.99 -26.29 20.76
C LYS A 449 23.34 -27.14 19.54
N PHE A 450 23.98 -26.56 18.52
CA PHE A 450 24.17 -27.20 17.22
C PHE A 450 25.63 -27.53 16.91
N ASN A 451 25.84 -28.65 16.22
CA ASN A 451 27.12 -29.02 15.63
C ASN A 451 27.37 -28.17 14.37
N LYS A 452 28.30 -27.21 14.51
CA LYS A 452 28.68 -26.29 13.44
C LYS A 452 29.20 -26.98 12.18
N ASP A 453 29.90 -28.12 12.29
CA ASP A 453 30.52 -28.78 11.14
C ASP A 453 29.48 -29.42 10.20
N LEU A 454 28.30 -29.79 10.72
CA LEU A 454 27.19 -30.26 9.90
C LEU A 454 26.51 -29.13 9.11
N ILE A 455 26.43 -27.95 9.72
CA ILE A 455 25.66 -26.81 9.21
C ILE A 455 26.48 -25.91 8.29
N LYS A 456 27.79 -25.80 8.53
CA LYS A 456 28.69 -24.90 7.78
C LYS A 456 28.59 -25.15 6.28
N GLY A 457 28.22 -24.11 5.53
CA GLY A 457 28.07 -24.14 4.08
C GLY A 457 26.82 -24.86 3.56
N ASN A 458 25.87 -25.22 4.42
CA ASN A 458 24.61 -25.89 4.09
C ASN A 458 23.39 -25.04 4.50
N LEU A 459 22.20 -25.43 4.08
CA LEU A 459 20.94 -24.77 4.46
C LEU A 459 20.42 -25.36 5.78
N LEU A 460 20.19 -24.51 6.78
CA LEU A 460 19.60 -24.90 8.06
C LEU A 460 18.07 -24.83 7.98
N MET A 461 17.39 -25.92 8.27
CA MET A 461 15.93 -25.97 8.35
C MET A 461 15.46 -25.76 9.79
N CYS A 462 14.65 -24.73 10.01
CA CYS A 462 14.10 -24.33 11.29
C CYS A 462 12.57 -24.39 11.26
N SER A 463 11.95 -24.90 12.33
CA SER A 463 10.52 -24.79 12.51
C SER A 463 10.15 -23.41 13.02
N TYR A 464 8.95 -22.94 12.71
CA TYR A 464 8.31 -21.87 13.49
C TYR A 464 7.02 -22.37 14.12
N SER A 465 6.85 -22.06 15.40
CA SER A 465 5.74 -22.53 16.25
C SER A 465 4.95 -21.36 16.84
N ILE A 466 4.02 -21.66 17.78
CA ILE A 466 3.30 -20.67 18.59
C ILE A 466 4.23 -19.69 19.33
N ARG A 467 5.48 -20.07 19.63
CA ARG A 467 6.44 -19.17 20.29
C ARG A 467 6.78 -17.92 19.48
N PHE A 468 6.71 -18.00 18.14
CA PHE A 468 6.85 -16.83 17.28
C PHE A 468 5.67 -15.87 17.43
N VAL A 469 4.47 -16.40 17.68
CA VAL A 469 3.27 -15.60 17.99
C VAL A 469 3.41 -14.91 19.35
N LEU A 470 3.99 -15.61 20.33
CA LEU A 470 4.22 -15.09 21.68
C LEU A 470 5.45 -14.16 21.78
N GLY A 471 6.20 -13.94 20.69
CA GLY A 471 7.42 -13.15 20.69
C GLY A 471 8.61 -13.78 21.45
N LEU A 472 8.51 -15.07 21.81
CA LEU A 472 9.57 -15.80 22.52
C LEU A 472 10.66 -16.34 21.58
N SER A 473 10.39 -16.33 20.27
CA SER A 473 11.27 -16.78 19.20
C SER A 473 11.11 -15.84 18.00
N THR A 474 12.21 -15.54 17.30
CA THR A 474 12.19 -14.57 16.18
C THR A 474 12.94 -15.09 14.96
N ILE A 475 12.54 -14.62 13.78
CA ILE A 475 13.19 -14.96 12.52
C ILE A 475 14.58 -14.31 12.47
N LYS A 476 14.69 -13.07 12.95
CA LYS A 476 15.97 -12.38 13.13
C LYS A 476 16.95 -13.19 13.96
N ARG A 477 16.56 -13.69 15.13
CA ARG A 477 17.46 -14.48 16.00
C ARG A 477 17.84 -15.82 15.37
N ALA A 478 16.90 -16.53 14.75
CA ALA A 478 17.20 -17.76 14.02
C ALA A 478 18.19 -17.54 12.87
N SER A 479 18.07 -16.41 12.17
CA SER A 479 18.98 -16.01 11.10
C SER A 479 20.38 -15.67 11.63
N GLU A 480 20.48 -15.02 12.79
CA GLU A 480 21.76 -14.78 13.49
C GLU A 480 22.42 -16.10 13.91
N THR A 481 21.64 -17.04 14.45
CA THR A 481 22.12 -18.38 14.79
C THR A 481 22.72 -19.09 13.59
N ALA A 482 22.00 -19.11 12.46
CA ALA A 482 22.48 -19.72 11.23
C ALA A 482 23.76 -19.06 10.71
N ARG A 483 23.88 -17.72 10.82
CA ARG A 483 25.09 -16.98 10.48
C ARG A 483 26.28 -17.37 11.38
N ASN A 484 26.06 -17.48 12.69
CA ASN A 484 27.11 -17.90 13.64
C ASN A 484 27.62 -19.33 13.37
N LEU A 485 26.73 -20.18 12.88
CA LEU A 485 27.02 -21.55 12.43
C LEU A 485 27.59 -21.61 11.01
N SER A 486 27.75 -20.46 10.34
CA SER A 486 28.27 -20.36 8.98
C SER A 486 27.42 -21.13 7.95
N ALA A 487 26.11 -21.19 8.18
CA ALA A 487 25.14 -21.74 7.23
C ALA A 487 25.13 -20.92 5.93
N ALA A 488 24.82 -21.57 4.81
CA ALA A 488 24.62 -20.91 3.52
C ALA A 488 23.28 -20.15 3.44
N GLY A 489 22.30 -20.52 4.28
CA GLY A 489 20.97 -19.95 4.29
C GLY A 489 20.04 -20.66 5.29
N VAL A 490 18.81 -20.17 5.42
CA VAL A 490 17.81 -20.69 6.37
C VAL A 490 16.49 -20.99 5.67
N VAL A 491 15.89 -22.13 6.01
CA VAL A 491 14.57 -22.54 5.51
C VAL A 491 13.63 -22.67 6.70
N PHE A 492 12.66 -21.76 6.81
CA PHE A 492 11.63 -21.82 7.82
C PHE A 492 10.44 -22.60 7.30
N TYR A 493 9.99 -23.60 8.07
CA TYR A 493 8.79 -24.37 7.75
C TYR A 493 7.81 -24.32 8.92
N MET A 494 6.52 -24.40 8.59
CA MET A 494 5.45 -24.31 9.56
C MET A 494 5.33 -25.60 10.37
N ASP A 495 5.33 -25.48 11.69
CA ASP A 495 4.95 -26.59 12.54
C ASP A 495 3.45 -26.94 12.32
N PRO A 496 3.09 -28.21 12.06
CA PRO A 496 1.71 -28.62 11.80
C PRO A 496 0.73 -28.35 12.96
N PHE A 497 1.22 -28.12 14.19
CA PHE A 497 0.40 -27.79 15.35
C PHE A 497 0.01 -26.30 15.42
N VAL A 498 0.61 -25.45 14.57
CA VAL A 498 0.19 -24.05 14.43
C VAL A 498 -0.95 -23.98 13.42
N ILE A 499 -2.11 -23.46 13.84
CA ILE A 499 -3.26 -23.26 12.96
C ILE A 499 -3.58 -21.76 12.91
N GLY A 500 -3.73 -21.22 11.70
CA GLY A 500 -4.25 -19.85 11.50
C GLY A 500 -3.24 -18.72 11.69
N TYR A 501 -1.96 -19.01 11.94
CA TYR A 501 -0.89 -17.99 11.98
C TYR A 501 0.03 -18.11 10.78
N GLN A 502 0.15 -17.02 10.01
CA GLN A 502 1.09 -16.89 8.90
C GLN A 502 2.09 -15.78 9.23
N LEU A 503 3.38 -16.11 9.16
CA LEU A 503 4.43 -15.11 9.32
C LEU A 503 4.38 -14.12 8.15
N SER A 504 4.40 -12.83 8.48
CA SER A 504 4.61 -11.80 7.48
C SER A 504 6.02 -11.91 6.90
N PRO A 505 6.26 -11.53 5.63
CA PRO A 505 7.60 -11.52 5.05
C PRO A 505 8.55 -10.63 5.87
N VAL A 506 9.64 -11.22 6.35
CA VAL A 506 10.69 -10.52 7.13
C VAL A 506 11.94 -10.29 6.27
N PRO A 507 12.54 -9.09 6.28
CA PRO A 507 13.85 -8.83 5.67
C PRO A 507 14.98 -9.60 6.33
N MET A 508 15.78 -10.30 5.53
CA MET A 508 16.91 -11.09 6.04
C MET A 508 18.20 -10.77 5.26
N LYS A 509 19.30 -10.66 6.02
CA LYS A 509 20.65 -10.35 5.50
C LYS A 509 21.34 -11.54 4.83
N MET A 510 20.77 -12.75 4.90
CA MET A 510 21.32 -13.98 4.32
C MET A 510 20.25 -14.70 3.52
N PRO A 511 20.61 -15.62 2.62
CA PRO A 511 19.62 -16.37 1.85
C PRO A 511 18.62 -17.07 2.74
N SER A 512 17.33 -16.84 2.53
CA SER A 512 16.30 -17.37 3.43
C SER A 512 14.92 -17.45 2.78
N ILE A 513 14.10 -18.38 3.27
CA ILE A 513 12.70 -18.56 2.82
C ILE A 513 11.81 -19.02 3.97
N ILE A 514 10.56 -18.54 3.96
CA ILE A 514 9.50 -18.93 4.89
C ILE A 514 8.43 -19.68 4.11
N ILE A 515 8.20 -20.95 4.44
CA ILE A 515 7.12 -21.74 3.84
C ILE A 515 5.88 -21.56 4.71
N ALA A 516 5.00 -20.66 4.28
CA ALA A 516 3.81 -20.25 5.04
C ALA A 516 2.64 -21.26 4.97
N SER A 517 2.74 -22.26 4.09
CA SER A 517 1.70 -23.27 3.85
C SER A 517 2.00 -24.54 4.64
N THR A 518 0.99 -25.02 5.38
CA THR A 518 1.10 -26.27 6.14
C THR A 518 1.26 -27.48 5.21
N ASN A 519 0.59 -27.48 4.06
CA ASN A 519 0.71 -28.54 3.07
C ASN A 519 2.12 -28.57 2.46
N ASP A 520 2.63 -27.40 2.09
CA ASP A 520 3.97 -27.30 1.49
C ASP A 520 5.08 -27.61 2.50
N SER A 521 4.88 -27.24 3.77
CA SER A 521 5.77 -27.64 4.87
C SER A 521 5.81 -29.16 5.04
N LYS A 522 4.67 -29.85 4.92
CA LYS A 522 4.63 -31.33 4.93
C LYS A 522 5.38 -31.93 3.73
N VAL A 523 5.22 -31.37 2.54
CA VAL A 523 5.94 -31.80 1.33
C VAL A 523 7.46 -31.66 1.53
N LEU A 524 7.92 -30.51 2.05
CA LEU A 524 9.34 -30.30 2.36
C LEU A 524 9.86 -31.35 3.37
N MET A 525 9.12 -31.58 4.45
CA MET A 525 9.54 -32.53 5.49
C MET A 525 9.53 -33.98 5.01
N GLN A 526 8.57 -34.38 4.17
CA GLN A 526 8.56 -35.69 3.53
C GLN A 526 9.77 -35.88 2.61
N TYR A 527 10.08 -34.87 1.77
CA TYR A 527 11.28 -34.88 0.93
C TYR A 527 12.56 -35.01 1.76
N TYR A 528 12.70 -34.22 2.82
CA TYR A 528 13.86 -34.29 3.71
C TYR A 528 14.03 -35.69 4.32
N ASN A 529 12.98 -36.24 4.95
CA ASN A 529 13.04 -37.53 5.63
C ASN A 529 13.31 -38.71 4.70
N SER A 530 12.70 -38.72 3.50
CA SER A 530 12.92 -39.75 2.47
C SER A 530 14.32 -39.71 1.85
N SER A 531 15.04 -38.60 2.02
CA SER A 531 16.39 -38.40 1.50
C SER A 531 17.49 -38.68 2.54
N LEU A 532 17.13 -39.17 3.73
CA LEU A 532 18.09 -39.55 4.77
C LEU A 532 18.58 -40.98 4.54
N GLU A 533 19.90 -41.17 4.58
CA GLU A 533 20.49 -42.50 4.69
C GLU A 533 20.75 -42.79 6.17
N ILE A 534 20.04 -43.76 6.72
CA ILE A 534 20.11 -44.16 8.13
C ILE A 534 20.73 -45.55 8.21
N ASP A 535 21.75 -45.70 9.05
CA ASP A 535 22.35 -47.00 9.31
C ASP A 535 21.35 -47.93 10.03
N ALA A 536 21.16 -49.12 9.49
CA ALA A 536 20.11 -50.03 9.93
C ALA A 536 20.28 -50.49 11.39
N VAL A 537 21.53 -50.53 11.87
CA VAL A 537 21.91 -51.06 13.19
C VAL A 537 21.96 -49.95 14.24
N SER A 538 22.78 -48.93 14.02
CA SER A 538 22.98 -47.82 14.97
C SER A 538 21.82 -46.82 14.99
N LYS A 539 20.93 -46.87 13.99
CA LYS A 539 19.85 -45.89 13.75
C LYS A 539 20.35 -44.45 13.61
N LYS A 540 21.65 -44.25 13.38
CA LYS A 540 22.25 -42.93 13.15
C LYS A 540 22.17 -42.55 11.68
N ILE A 541 22.00 -41.26 11.42
CA ILE A 541 22.06 -40.70 10.07
C ILE A 541 23.52 -40.75 9.60
N VAL A 542 23.77 -41.44 8.49
CA VAL A 542 25.10 -41.55 7.88
C VAL A 542 25.30 -40.55 6.75
N LYS A 543 24.22 -40.12 6.09
CA LYS A 543 24.29 -39.12 5.03
C LYS A 543 22.98 -38.33 4.87
N PHE A 544 23.15 -37.02 4.67
CA PHE A 544 22.09 -36.09 4.31
C PHE A 544 22.02 -35.96 2.78
N GLY A 545 21.05 -36.63 2.15
CA GLY A 545 20.85 -36.62 0.69
C GLY A 545 19.96 -35.49 0.18
N ALA A 546 19.18 -34.85 1.05
CA ALA A 546 18.32 -33.73 0.67
C ALA A 546 19.14 -32.50 0.27
N VAL A 547 18.85 -31.92 -0.90
CA VAL A 547 19.51 -30.71 -1.40
C VAL A 547 18.49 -29.73 -1.94
N ALA A 548 18.77 -28.43 -1.83
CA ALA A 548 17.88 -27.37 -2.30
C ALA A 548 18.63 -26.07 -2.65
N GLY A 549 17.97 -25.21 -3.42
CA GLY A 549 18.36 -23.82 -3.66
C GLY A 549 17.18 -22.88 -3.40
N ILE A 550 17.46 -21.67 -2.92
CA ILE A 550 16.47 -20.61 -2.66
C ILE A 550 16.55 -19.58 -3.79
N CYS A 551 15.41 -19.18 -4.33
CA CYS A 551 15.29 -18.24 -5.45
C CYS A 551 14.40 -17.06 -5.08
N GLY A 552 14.73 -15.86 -5.58
CA GLY A 552 13.89 -14.66 -5.47
C GLY A 552 13.97 -13.95 -4.11
N GLY A 553 12.92 -13.20 -3.76
CA GLY A 553 12.73 -12.58 -2.43
C GLY A 553 12.93 -11.07 -2.35
N LEU A 554 13.91 -10.49 -3.07
CA LEU A 554 14.15 -9.04 -3.03
C LEU A 554 13.47 -8.26 -4.16
N LYS A 555 13.16 -8.92 -5.27
CA LYS A 555 12.55 -8.27 -6.43
C LYS A 555 11.03 -8.22 -6.28
N ALA A 556 10.49 -7.01 -6.34
CA ALA A 556 9.05 -6.79 -6.40
C ALA A 556 8.46 -7.27 -7.74
N ASN A 557 7.36 -8.01 -7.64
CA ASN A 557 6.46 -8.36 -8.73
C ASN A 557 5.10 -7.68 -8.48
N TYR A 558 4.29 -7.54 -9.53
CA TYR A 558 2.99 -6.85 -9.43
C TYR A 558 1.86 -7.73 -9.93
N SER A 559 0.88 -7.94 -9.07
CA SER A 559 -0.34 -8.72 -9.31
C SER A 559 -1.38 -7.91 -10.09
N SER A 560 -2.04 -8.53 -11.05
CA SER A 560 -3.14 -7.91 -11.79
C SER A 560 -4.50 -8.00 -11.07
N VAL A 561 -4.59 -8.78 -9.99
CA VAL A 561 -5.84 -9.10 -9.27
C VAL A 561 -5.96 -8.37 -7.93
N ALA A 562 -5.33 -7.20 -7.81
CA ALA A 562 -5.43 -6.31 -6.65
C ALA A 562 -6.28 -5.07 -7.01
N PRO A 563 -6.95 -4.44 -6.03
CA PRO A 563 -6.92 -4.76 -4.60
C PRO A 563 -7.83 -5.92 -4.21
N LYS A 564 -7.49 -6.60 -3.12
CA LYS A 564 -8.32 -7.60 -2.45
C LYS A 564 -8.53 -7.21 -1.00
N VAL A 565 -9.72 -7.45 -0.45
CA VAL A 565 -9.97 -7.17 0.96
C VAL A 565 -9.32 -8.22 1.82
N MET A 566 -8.48 -7.77 2.77
CA MET A 566 -7.68 -8.68 3.58
C MET A 566 -8.54 -9.43 4.61
N TYR A 567 -8.18 -10.68 4.92
CA TYR A 567 -8.92 -11.52 5.85
C TYR A 567 -9.05 -10.88 7.24
N TYR A 568 -8.02 -10.18 7.73
CA TYR A 568 -8.04 -9.53 9.04
C TYR A 568 -8.89 -8.26 9.06
N SER A 569 -9.19 -7.64 7.92
CA SER A 569 -9.96 -6.40 7.89
C SER A 569 -11.36 -6.64 8.48
N ALA A 570 -11.70 -5.91 9.54
CA ALA A 570 -13.00 -6.05 10.20
C ALA A 570 -14.17 -5.75 9.24
N ARG A 571 -15.30 -6.42 9.47
CA ARG A 571 -16.49 -6.42 8.62
C ARG A 571 -17.70 -5.83 9.33
N GLY A 572 -18.56 -5.19 8.54
CA GLY A 572 -19.89 -4.79 8.99
C GLY A 572 -20.86 -5.98 9.07
N PRO A 573 -22.15 -5.73 9.31
CA PRO A 573 -22.71 -4.44 9.71
C PRO A 573 -22.24 -4.00 11.12
N ASP A 574 -22.71 -2.84 11.57
CA ASP A 574 -22.69 -2.47 12.99
C ASP A 574 -23.33 -3.63 13.81
N PRO A 575 -22.69 -4.13 14.88
CA PRO A 575 -23.30 -5.11 15.78
C PRO A 575 -24.65 -4.65 16.32
N GLU A 576 -25.48 -5.62 16.74
CA GLU A 576 -26.68 -5.31 17.49
C GLU A 576 -26.32 -4.65 18.83
N ASP A 577 -26.88 -3.46 19.05
CA ASP A 577 -26.82 -2.76 20.33
C ASP A 577 -27.67 -3.47 21.39
N SER A 578 -27.54 -3.05 22.65
CA SER A 578 -28.31 -3.64 23.77
C SER A 578 -29.83 -3.47 23.64
N LEU A 579 -30.28 -2.60 22.73
CA LEU A 579 -31.64 -2.51 22.21
C LEU A 579 -31.64 -3.06 20.77
N PRO A 580 -32.66 -3.81 20.32
CA PRO A 580 -32.63 -4.62 19.09
C PRO A 580 -32.71 -3.81 17.78
N HIS A 581 -32.21 -2.58 17.75
CA HIS A 581 -32.18 -1.73 16.56
C HIS A 581 -30.72 -1.42 16.20
N GLN A 582 -30.29 -1.91 15.04
CA GLN A 582 -29.01 -1.52 14.46
C GLN A 582 -29.06 -0.03 14.06
N ALA A 583 -27.93 0.66 14.11
CA ALA A 583 -27.84 2.07 13.75
C ALA A 583 -28.19 2.35 12.27
N ASP A 584 -28.29 1.32 11.43
CA ASP A 584 -28.59 1.43 9.99
C ASP A 584 -27.59 2.30 9.22
N ILE A 585 -26.31 2.24 9.62
CA ILE A 585 -25.19 2.94 8.99
C ILE A 585 -24.27 1.93 8.30
N LEU A 586 -23.88 2.21 7.05
CA LEU A 586 -22.93 1.36 6.35
C LEU A 586 -21.52 1.55 6.91
N LYS A 587 -20.88 0.43 7.28
CA LYS A 587 -19.48 0.38 7.65
C LYS A 587 -18.79 -0.87 7.06
N PRO A 588 -17.46 -0.83 6.77
CA PRO A 588 -16.61 0.37 6.78
C PRO A 588 -17.09 1.38 5.72
N ASN A 589 -16.56 2.60 5.70
CA ASN A 589 -16.93 3.60 4.69
C ASN A 589 -16.22 3.34 3.34
N LEU A 590 -14.96 2.89 3.40
CA LEU A 590 -14.06 2.76 2.25
C LEU A 590 -12.94 1.74 2.51
N LEU A 591 -12.30 1.24 1.44
CA LEU A 591 -11.03 0.52 1.48
C LEU A 591 -9.85 1.37 1.00
N ALA A 592 -8.70 1.15 1.62
CA ALA A 592 -7.40 1.66 1.19
C ALA A 592 -6.29 0.61 1.37
N PRO A 593 -5.09 0.81 0.78
CA PRO A 593 -3.96 -0.09 0.99
C PRO A 593 -3.61 -0.22 2.47
N GLY A 594 -3.68 -1.43 3.00
CA GLY A 594 -3.35 -1.73 4.39
C GLY A 594 -2.48 -2.96 4.58
N ASN A 595 -2.12 -3.67 3.52
CA ASN A 595 -1.33 -4.90 3.61
C ASN A 595 0.09 -4.71 3.09
N LEU A 596 1.09 -5.07 3.90
CA LEU A 596 2.51 -5.03 3.56
C LEU A 596 2.95 -3.64 3.05
N ILE A 597 2.71 -2.63 3.89
CA ILE A 597 3.03 -1.24 3.64
C ILE A 597 4.42 -0.91 4.21
N TRP A 598 5.34 -0.49 3.34
CA TRP A 598 6.63 0.05 3.73
C TRP A 598 6.47 1.50 4.14
N ALA A 599 6.86 1.83 5.37
CA ALA A 599 6.89 3.21 5.86
C ALA A 599 7.98 3.40 6.92
N ALA A 600 8.18 4.64 7.36
CA ALA A 600 9.16 4.98 8.38
C ALA A 600 8.92 4.17 9.66
N TRP A 601 9.99 3.88 10.39
CA TRP A 601 9.94 3.17 11.65
C TRP A 601 10.92 3.84 12.61
N SER A 602 10.52 3.94 13.87
CA SER A 602 11.44 4.38 14.91
C SER A 602 12.51 3.30 15.08
N SER A 603 13.79 3.68 15.06
CA SER A 603 14.87 2.72 15.31
C SER A 603 14.81 2.11 16.73
N ALA A 604 14.17 2.83 17.66
CA ALA A 604 13.84 2.37 19.01
C ALA A 604 12.50 1.64 19.08
N GLY A 605 11.76 1.57 17.98
CA GLY A 605 10.44 0.95 17.88
C GLY A 605 10.48 -0.54 18.18
N THR A 606 9.67 -0.96 19.13
CA THR A 606 9.68 -2.33 19.64
C THR A 606 8.42 -3.14 19.35
N ASP A 607 7.38 -2.57 18.72
CA ASP A 607 6.13 -3.28 18.40
C ASP A 607 6.39 -4.51 17.51
N SER A 608 7.25 -4.34 16.51
CA SER A 608 7.73 -5.44 15.68
C SER A 608 9.21 -5.73 15.92
N VAL A 609 9.47 -6.81 16.65
CA VAL A 609 10.83 -7.29 16.98
C VAL A 609 11.70 -7.55 15.75
N GLU A 610 11.09 -7.86 14.61
CA GLU A 610 11.78 -8.13 13.35
C GLU A 610 12.40 -6.86 12.73
N PHE A 611 11.88 -5.68 13.07
CA PHE A 611 12.38 -4.38 12.59
C PHE A 611 13.15 -3.59 13.66
N LEU A 612 13.46 -4.21 14.80
CA LEU A 612 14.22 -3.55 15.88
C LEU A 612 15.58 -3.04 15.35
N GLY A 613 15.85 -1.75 15.51
CA GLY A 613 17.06 -1.08 15.03
C GLY A 613 17.06 -0.73 13.53
N GLU A 614 15.96 -0.98 12.82
CA GLU A 614 15.77 -0.56 11.43
C GLU A 614 14.97 0.76 11.37
N ASN A 615 15.16 1.55 10.31
CA ASN A 615 14.47 2.84 10.13
C ASN A 615 13.18 2.71 9.33
N PHE A 616 12.88 1.53 8.80
CA PHE A 616 11.66 1.27 8.04
C PHE A 616 11.09 -0.10 8.41
N ALA A 617 9.77 -0.21 8.37
CA ALA A 617 9.08 -1.46 8.64
C ALA A 617 8.02 -1.75 7.59
N LEU A 618 7.81 -3.04 7.34
CA LEU A 618 6.75 -3.55 6.48
C LEU A 618 5.60 -4.03 7.36
N MET A 619 4.51 -3.27 7.40
CA MET A 619 3.40 -3.51 8.33
C MET A 619 2.07 -3.77 7.60
N SER A 620 1.19 -4.50 8.27
CA SER A 620 -0.14 -4.85 7.77
C SER A 620 -1.19 -4.54 8.82
N GLY A 621 -2.30 -3.94 8.40
CA GLY A 621 -3.42 -3.61 9.28
C GLY A 621 -4.31 -2.52 8.69
N THR A 622 -5.51 -2.40 9.24
CA THR A 622 -6.37 -1.22 9.01
C THR A 622 -5.71 0.06 9.53
N SER A 623 -4.79 -0.06 10.50
CA SER A 623 -3.90 1.01 10.96
C SER A 623 -3.01 1.62 9.88
N MET A 624 -2.69 0.88 8.81
CA MET A 624 -1.95 1.40 7.66
C MET A 624 -2.90 1.93 6.58
N ALA A 625 -4.15 1.45 6.53
CA ALA A 625 -5.15 1.92 5.57
C ALA A 625 -5.72 3.31 5.94
N ALA A 626 -6.00 3.56 7.21
CA ALA A 626 -6.48 4.85 7.71
C ALA A 626 -5.58 6.04 7.32
N PRO A 627 -4.25 6.03 7.54
CA PRO A 627 -3.38 7.14 7.16
C PRO A 627 -3.25 7.35 5.64
N HIS A 628 -3.48 6.31 4.80
CA HIS A 628 -3.61 6.56 3.36
C HIS A 628 -4.79 7.51 3.09
N VAL A 629 -5.95 7.25 3.69
CA VAL A 629 -7.13 8.10 3.55
C VAL A 629 -6.92 9.47 4.23
N ALA A 630 -6.21 9.55 5.34
CA ALA A 630 -5.85 10.82 5.97
C ALA A 630 -5.06 11.73 5.01
N GLY A 631 -4.04 11.19 4.35
CA GLY A 631 -3.26 11.94 3.36
C GLY A 631 -4.09 12.31 2.13
N LEU A 632 -4.97 11.43 1.64
CA LEU A 632 -5.87 11.79 0.53
C LEU A 632 -6.89 12.86 0.91
N ALA A 633 -7.42 12.81 2.13
CA ALA A 633 -8.29 13.85 2.68
C ALA A 633 -7.55 15.20 2.76
N ALA A 634 -6.23 15.20 3.01
CA ALA A 634 -5.44 16.42 2.99
C ALA A 634 -5.34 17.04 1.58
N LEU A 635 -5.22 16.20 0.54
CA LEU A 635 -5.29 16.69 -0.85
C LEU A 635 -6.66 17.30 -1.16
N ILE A 636 -7.74 16.66 -0.71
CA ILE A 636 -9.11 17.18 -0.89
C ILE A 636 -9.29 18.50 -0.13
N ARG A 637 -8.80 18.59 1.12
CA ARG A 637 -8.86 19.83 1.91
C ARG A 637 -8.07 20.96 1.28
N GLN A 638 -6.90 20.67 0.72
CA GLN A 638 -6.09 21.65 -0.01
C GLN A 638 -6.87 22.21 -1.20
N LYS A 639 -7.51 21.35 -2.00
CA LYS A 639 -8.30 21.76 -3.18
C LYS A 639 -9.62 22.44 -2.81
N PHE A 640 -10.26 21.98 -1.74
CA PHE A 640 -11.55 22.48 -1.26
C PHE A 640 -11.48 22.87 0.24
N PRO A 641 -10.89 24.03 0.58
CA PRO A 641 -10.67 24.43 1.97
C PRO A 641 -11.95 24.51 2.81
N ASN A 642 -13.07 24.86 2.17
CA ASN A 642 -14.38 25.05 2.80
C ASN A 642 -15.25 23.79 2.83
N PHE A 643 -14.74 22.63 2.40
CA PHE A 643 -15.50 21.39 2.52
C PHE A 643 -15.71 21.04 4.00
N SER A 644 -16.93 20.63 4.32
CA SER A 644 -17.23 19.99 5.59
C SER A 644 -16.52 18.63 5.68
N PRO A 645 -16.36 18.07 6.89
CA PRO A 645 -15.91 16.70 7.06
C PRO A 645 -16.74 15.68 6.26
N ALA A 646 -18.07 15.86 6.23
CA ALA A 646 -18.97 14.98 5.48
C ALA A 646 -18.76 15.10 3.96
N ALA A 647 -18.51 16.30 3.44
CA ALA A 647 -18.22 16.53 2.02
C ALA A 647 -16.92 15.84 1.59
N ILE A 648 -15.87 15.89 2.40
CA ILE A 648 -14.60 15.16 2.15
C ILE A 648 -14.87 13.64 2.11
N GLY A 649 -15.56 13.12 3.12
CA GLY A 649 -15.94 11.71 3.17
C GLY A 649 -16.81 11.28 1.99
N SER A 650 -17.74 12.15 1.56
CA SER A 650 -18.56 11.90 0.38
C SER A 650 -17.74 11.82 -0.89
N ALA A 651 -16.81 12.75 -1.12
CA ALA A 651 -15.98 12.75 -2.32
C ALA A 651 -15.15 11.45 -2.45
N LEU A 652 -14.62 10.95 -1.33
CA LEU A 652 -13.92 9.68 -1.25
C LEU A 652 -14.84 8.48 -1.51
N SER A 653 -16.05 8.48 -0.95
CA SER A 653 -17.01 7.39 -1.05
C SER A 653 -17.64 7.27 -2.44
N THR A 654 -18.13 8.37 -3.01
CA THR A 654 -18.93 8.34 -4.25
C THR A 654 -18.12 7.99 -5.48
N THR A 655 -16.81 8.22 -5.44
CA THR A 655 -15.87 8.02 -6.53
C THR A 655 -15.08 6.71 -6.43
N ALA A 656 -15.31 5.94 -5.37
CA ALA A 656 -14.63 4.68 -5.10
C ALA A 656 -14.81 3.64 -6.23
N SER A 657 -13.77 2.85 -6.48
CA SER A 657 -13.80 1.75 -7.45
C SER A 657 -14.34 0.49 -6.80
N LEU A 658 -15.19 -0.24 -7.53
CA LEU A 658 -15.68 -1.57 -7.15
C LEU A 658 -14.85 -2.70 -7.78
N TYR A 659 -13.84 -2.35 -8.57
CA TYR A 659 -13.14 -3.26 -9.46
C TYR A 659 -11.65 -3.33 -9.14
N ASP A 660 -11.09 -4.52 -9.38
CA ASP A 660 -9.65 -4.73 -9.40
C ASP A 660 -9.01 -4.23 -10.70
N LYS A 661 -7.67 -4.27 -10.77
CA LYS A 661 -6.92 -3.86 -11.96
C LYS A 661 -7.23 -4.67 -13.22
N SER A 662 -7.82 -5.86 -13.10
CA SER A 662 -8.25 -6.68 -14.23
C SER A 662 -9.68 -6.37 -14.70
N GLY A 663 -10.37 -5.46 -14.02
CA GLY A 663 -11.77 -5.13 -14.27
C GLY A 663 -12.77 -6.09 -13.61
N GLY A 664 -12.28 -7.07 -12.85
CA GLY A 664 -13.11 -7.98 -12.05
C GLY A 664 -13.60 -7.30 -10.77
N PRO A 665 -14.62 -7.85 -10.08
CA PRO A 665 -15.04 -7.33 -8.79
C PRO A 665 -13.90 -7.48 -7.76
N ILE A 666 -13.78 -6.52 -6.84
CA ILE A 666 -12.89 -6.68 -5.69
C ILE A 666 -13.29 -7.94 -4.91
N MET A 667 -12.31 -8.79 -4.63
CA MET A 667 -12.52 -10.03 -3.87
C MET A 667 -12.19 -9.83 -2.39
N ALA A 668 -12.95 -10.45 -1.50
CA ALA A 668 -12.71 -10.47 -0.06
C ALA A 668 -12.27 -11.85 0.41
N GLN A 669 -11.16 -11.91 1.15
CA GLN A 669 -10.68 -13.15 1.77
C GLN A 669 -11.56 -13.52 2.98
N ARG A 670 -11.89 -14.82 3.09
CA ARG A 670 -12.89 -15.34 4.04
C ARG A 670 -12.32 -16.27 5.11
N SER A 671 -11.02 -16.53 5.13
CA SER A 671 -10.40 -17.45 6.12
C SER A 671 -8.95 -17.07 6.44
N TYR A 672 -8.53 -17.29 7.69
CA TYR A 672 -7.13 -17.17 8.14
C TYR A 672 -6.24 -18.32 7.66
N ALA A 673 -6.78 -19.54 7.57
CA ALA A 673 -5.97 -20.73 7.29
C ALA A 673 -5.51 -20.78 5.82
N SER A 674 -6.39 -20.40 4.89
CA SER A 674 -6.14 -20.42 3.45
C SER A 674 -6.78 -19.20 2.76
N PRO A 675 -6.32 -17.97 3.08
CA PRO A 675 -6.96 -16.74 2.61
C PRO A 675 -7.01 -16.63 1.08
N GLU A 676 -5.99 -17.12 0.37
CA GLU A 676 -5.97 -17.06 -1.08
C GLU A 676 -6.90 -18.07 -1.76
N LEU A 677 -7.18 -19.21 -1.12
CA LEU A 677 -8.08 -20.24 -1.68
C LEU A 677 -9.55 -19.98 -1.34
N ASN A 678 -9.83 -19.18 -0.31
CA ASN A 678 -11.18 -18.91 0.15
C ASN A 678 -11.52 -17.43 0.02
N GLN A 679 -12.02 -17.05 -1.16
CA GLN A 679 -12.39 -15.67 -1.51
C GLN A 679 -13.79 -15.64 -2.14
N SER A 680 -14.53 -14.55 -1.92
CA SER A 680 -15.77 -14.25 -2.65
C SER A 680 -15.83 -12.77 -3.01
N PRO A 681 -16.69 -12.34 -3.96
CA PRO A 681 -16.85 -10.93 -4.25
C PRO A 681 -17.14 -10.12 -2.98
N ALA A 682 -16.47 -8.99 -2.84
CA ALA A 682 -16.62 -8.11 -1.70
C ALA A 682 -18.03 -7.51 -1.68
N THR A 683 -18.64 -7.54 -0.51
CA THR A 683 -19.93 -6.91 -0.22
C THR A 683 -19.69 -5.49 0.31
N PRO A 684 -20.72 -4.61 0.32
CA PRO A 684 -20.66 -3.34 1.03
C PRO A 684 -20.20 -3.45 2.50
N PHE A 685 -20.48 -4.54 3.22
CA PHE A 685 -19.96 -4.74 4.58
C PHE A 685 -18.48 -5.16 4.63
N ASP A 686 -17.90 -5.55 3.50
CA ASP A 686 -16.46 -5.80 3.38
C ASP A 686 -15.69 -4.54 2.98
N MET A 687 -16.26 -3.71 2.09
CA MET A 687 -15.53 -2.63 1.41
C MET A 687 -16.15 -1.23 1.51
N GLY A 688 -17.32 -1.10 2.13
CA GLY A 688 -18.09 0.14 2.12
C GLY A 688 -18.48 0.54 0.71
N SER A 689 -18.04 1.73 0.31
CA SER A 689 -18.29 2.29 -1.02
C SER A 689 -17.38 1.68 -2.10
N GLY A 690 -16.28 1.02 -1.71
CA GLY A 690 -15.29 0.44 -2.62
C GLY A 690 -13.85 0.77 -2.22
N PHE A 691 -12.93 0.58 -3.16
CA PHE A 691 -11.53 0.97 -3.00
C PHE A 691 -11.30 2.41 -3.44
N VAL A 692 -10.51 3.14 -2.67
CA VAL A 692 -10.28 4.58 -2.86
C VAL A 692 -9.77 4.93 -4.27
N ASN A 693 -10.33 6.00 -4.83
CA ASN A 693 -9.89 6.61 -6.09
C ASN A 693 -9.49 8.06 -5.84
N ALA A 694 -8.19 8.29 -5.64
CA ALA A 694 -7.66 9.60 -5.25
C ALA A 694 -7.98 10.70 -6.28
N SER A 695 -7.75 10.43 -7.57
CA SER A 695 -8.00 11.39 -8.64
C SER A 695 -9.48 11.69 -8.81
N GLY A 696 -10.34 10.67 -8.67
CA GLY A 696 -11.80 10.84 -8.69
C GLY A 696 -12.27 11.73 -7.53
N ALA A 697 -11.74 11.53 -6.33
CA ALA A 697 -12.14 12.29 -5.14
C ALA A 697 -11.79 13.79 -5.20
N LEU A 698 -10.85 14.21 -6.07
CA LEU A 698 -10.57 15.63 -6.34
C LEU A 698 -11.54 16.26 -7.35
N ASN A 699 -12.39 15.46 -8.00
CA ASN A 699 -13.43 15.93 -8.90
C ASN A 699 -14.68 15.00 -8.82
N PRO A 700 -15.39 14.99 -7.68
CA PRO A 700 -16.46 14.01 -7.45
C PRO A 700 -17.78 14.33 -8.19
N GLY A 701 -17.92 15.52 -8.79
CA GLY A 701 -19.18 15.99 -9.40
C GLY A 701 -20.21 16.36 -8.35
N LEU A 702 -20.78 15.35 -7.67
CA LEU A 702 -21.77 15.51 -6.62
C LEU A 702 -21.24 15.04 -5.26
N ILE A 703 -21.64 15.74 -4.22
CA ILE A 703 -21.37 15.37 -2.82
C ILE A 703 -22.66 15.28 -2.01
N PHE A 704 -22.62 14.42 -1.00
CA PHE A 704 -23.59 14.31 0.08
C PHE A 704 -23.00 15.04 1.29
N ASP A 705 -23.66 16.10 1.72
CA ASP A 705 -23.20 16.91 2.84
C ASP A 705 -24.10 16.67 4.06
N SER A 706 -23.50 16.68 5.25
CA SER A 706 -24.18 16.53 6.54
C SER A 706 -23.46 17.38 7.58
N GLY A 707 -24.23 18.12 8.37
CA GLY A 707 -23.72 18.97 9.43
C GLY A 707 -23.86 18.36 10.82
N TYR A 708 -23.35 19.09 11.82
CA TYR A 708 -23.50 18.73 13.23
C TYR A 708 -24.97 18.56 13.64
N ASP A 709 -25.87 19.42 13.16
CA ASP A 709 -27.30 19.36 13.49
C ASP A 709 -28.01 18.13 12.91
N ASP A 710 -27.53 17.60 11.79
CA ASP A 710 -28.03 16.34 11.21
C ASP A 710 -27.64 15.16 12.11
N TYR A 711 -26.38 15.14 12.59
CA TYR A 711 -25.92 14.13 13.55
C TYR A 711 -26.65 14.25 14.90
N MET A 712 -26.91 15.46 15.39
CA MET A 712 -27.70 15.68 16.60
C MET A 712 -29.14 15.20 16.42
N SER A 713 -29.76 15.46 15.28
CA SER A 713 -31.11 14.95 14.94
C SER A 713 -31.13 13.42 14.92
N PHE A 714 -30.11 12.78 14.33
CA PHE A 714 -29.95 11.32 14.37
C PHE A 714 -29.79 10.80 15.80
N LEU A 715 -28.90 11.39 16.60
CA LEU A 715 -28.68 10.97 17.98
C LEU A 715 -29.97 11.10 18.81
N CYS A 716 -30.70 12.20 18.64
CA CYS A 716 -31.97 12.45 19.31
C CYS A 716 -33.14 11.60 18.79
N GLY A 717 -33.03 11.03 17.59
CA GLY A 717 -34.00 10.07 17.04
C GLY A 717 -33.89 8.66 17.63
N ILE A 718 -32.78 8.34 18.31
CA ILE A 718 -32.60 7.05 18.98
C ILE A 718 -33.47 6.99 20.23
N ASN A 719 -34.29 5.95 20.35
CA ASN A 719 -35.19 5.81 21.50
C ASN A 719 -34.41 5.74 22.82
N GLY A 720 -34.77 6.61 23.78
CA GLY A 720 -34.12 6.68 25.10
C GLY A 720 -32.77 7.40 25.14
N SER A 721 -32.29 7.98 24.03
CA SER A 721 -30.99 8.65 23.98
C SER A 721 -30.97 10.05 24.58
N ALA A 722 -32.12 10.72 24.68
CA ALA A 722 -32.19 12.15 25.02
C ALA A 722 -31.43 12.55 26.31
N PRO A 723 -31.50 11.81 27.44
CA PRO A 723 -30.69 12.11 28.62
C PRO A 723 -29.18 11.95 28.37
N VAL A 724 -28.79 10.96 27.56
CA VAL A 724 -27.38 10.68 27.23
C VAL A 724 -26.82 11.78 26.33
N VAL A 725 -27.59 12.21 25.32
CA VAL A 725 -27.25 13.34 24.45
C VAL A 725 -27.06 14.60 25.28
N LEU A 726 -28.00 14.92 26.18
CA LEU A 726 -27.90 16.08 27.06
C LEU A 726 -26.63 16.03 27.93
N ASN A 727 -26.28 14.87 28.47
CA ASN A 727 -25.09 14.72 29.32
C ASN A 727 -23.77 14.93 28.56
N TYR A 728 -23.66 14.42 27.33
CA TYR A 728 -22.42 14.55 26.55
C TYR A 728 -22.29 15.91 25.84
N THR A 729 -23.41 16.48 25.39
CA THR A 729 -23.39 17.67 24.52
C THR A 729 -23.84 18.95 25.21
N GLY A 730 -24.51 18.83 26.36
CA GLY A 730 -25.20 19.95 27.02
C GLY A 730 -26.46 20.43 26.28
N GLN A 731 -26.86 19.76 25.19
CA GLN A 731 -27.97 20.20 24.34
C GLN A 731 -29.22 19.32 24.51
N ASN A 732 -30.38 19.96 24.51
CA ASN A 732 -31.67 19.28 24.66
C ASN A 732 -32.19 18.80 23.29
N CYS A 733 -32.62 17.55 23.22
CA CYS A 733 -33.19 16.97 21.99
C CYS A 733 -34.48 17.64 21.50
N GLY A 734 -35.19 18.40 22.33
CA GLY A 734 -36.34 19.20 21.89
C GLY A 734 -36.02 20.30 20.88
N LEU A 735 -34.73 20.62 20.68
CA LEU A 735 -34.25 21.55 19.65
C LEU A 735 -34.03 20.89 18.29
N TYR A 736 -34.05 19.55 18.23
CA TYR A 736 -33.66 18.76 17.07
C TYR A 736 -34.82 17.94 16.53
N ASN A 737 -34.75 17.55 15.25
CA ASN A 737 -35.76 16.69 14.66
C ASN A 737 -35.51 15.23 15.06
N SER A 738 -36.19 14.77 16.12
CA SER A 738 -36.09 13.39 16.62
C SER A 738 -36.76 12.34 15.71
N THR A 739 -37.12 12.68 14.47
CA THR A 739 -37.63 11.72 13.48
C THR A 739 -36.56 11.22 12.51
N VAL A 740 -35.35 11.78 12.56
CA VAL A 740 -34.23 11.35 11.72
C VAL A 740 -33.62 10.07 12.30
N TYR A 741 -33.64 8.99 11.51
CA TYR A 741 -32.96 7.72 11.85
C TYR A 741 -31.74 7.51 10.94
N GLY A 742 -30.97 6.45 11.19
CA GLY A 742 -29.77 6.10 10.43
C GLY A 742 -29.94 6.12 8.90
N PRO A 743 -31.00 5.51 8.33
CA PRO A 743 -31.24 5.56 6.89
C PRO A 743 -31.51 6.97 6.36
N ASP A 744 -31.96 7.90 7.21
CA ASP A 744 -32.39 9.24 6.80
C ASP A 744 -31.24 10.27 6.85
N LEU A 745 -30.12 9.93 7.52
CA LEU A 745 -28.89 10.72 7.42
C LEU A 745 -28.46 10.83 5.95
N ASN A 746 -28.01 12.01 5.55
CA ASN A 746 -27.62 12.30 4.18
C ASN A 746 -26.22 11.75 3.85
N LEU A 747 -26.05 10.44 4.01
CA LEU A 747 -24.82 9.70 3.75
C LEU A 747 -24.79 9.17 2.30
N PRO A 748 -23.60 8.98 1.72
CA PRO A 748 -23.42 8.38 0.39
C PRO A 748 -23.67 6.86 0.38
N SER A 749 -24.61 6.37 1.21
CA SER A 749 -25.03 4.97 1.30
C SER A 749 -26.43 4.88 1.90
N ILE A 750 -27.12 3.77 1.67
CA ILE A 750 -28.40 3.46 2.33
C ILE A 750 -28.30 2.05 2.92
N THR A 751 -28.42 1.96 4.25
CA THR A 751 -28.48 0.68 4.98
C THR A 751 -29.81 0.59 5.71
N ILE A 752 -30.48 -0.56 5.61
CA ILE A 752 -31.73 -0.85 6.33
C ILE A 752 -31.62 -2.28 6.88
N SER A 753 -31.37 -2.41 8.18
CA SER A 753 -31.28 -3.69 8.89
C SER A 753 -32.62 -4.42 8.98
N LYS A 754 -33.73 -3.70 8.92
CA LYS A 754 -35.07 -4.28 8.96
C LYS A 754 -36.05 -3.53 8.08
N LEU A 755 -36.19 -3.98 6.85
CA LEU A 755 -37.24 -3.51 5.94
C LEU A 755 -38.53 -4.28 6.18
N ASN A 756 -39.54 -3.58 6.73
CA ASN A 756 -40.90 -4.09 6.88
C ASN A 756 -41.83 -3.38 5.88
N GLN A 757 -42.41 -4.14 4.94
CA GLN A 757 -43.25 -3.64 3.84
C GLN A 757 -42.54 -2.64 2.91
N SER A 758 -42.49 -1.36 3.25
CA SER A 758 -41.89 -0.32 2.41
C SER A 758 -41.29 0.81 3.22
N ARG A 759 -40.21 1.41 2.73
CA ARG A 759 -39.60 2.62 3.30
C ARG A 759 -39.17 3.56 2.18
N THR A 760 -39.46 4.85 2.34
CA THR A 760 -38.91 5.90 1.47
C THR A 760 -37.78 6.60 2.20
N VAL A 761 -36.65 6.77 1.52
CA VAL A 761 -35.46 7.44 2.02
C VAL A 761 -35.14 8.62 1.10
N LEU A 762 -34.87 9.78 1.69
CA LEU A 762 -34.49 10.98 0.94
C LEU A 762 -32.98 11.19 0.98
N ARG A 763 -32.41 11.65 -0.12
CA ARG A 763 -31.00 12.02 -0.23
C ARG A 763 -30.86 13.36 -0.93
N THR A 764 -30.04 14.25 -0.38
CA THR A 764 -29.77 15.54 -0.98
C THR A 764 -28.33 15.56 -1.50
N VAL A 765 -28.17 15.74 -2.80
CA VAL A 765 -26.88 15.91 -3.44
C VAL A 765 -26.64 17.38 -3.75
N ARG A 766 -25.38 17.81 -3.67
CA ARG A 766 -24.94 19.15 -4.07
C ARG A 766 -23.92 19.03 -5.20
N ASN A 767 -24.07 19.83 -6.25
CA ASN A 767 -23.07 19.90 -7.33
C ASN A 767 -21.92 20.83 -6.93
N ILE A 768 -20.69 20.32 -7.00
CA ILE A 768 -19.45 21.09 -6.75
C ILE A 768 -18.60 21.25 -8.02
N ALA A 769 -19.02 20.63 -9.11
CA ALA A 769 -18.43 20.76 -10.43
C ALA A 769 -19.22 21.76 -11.29
N GLN A 770 -18.99 21.75 -12.60
CA GLN A 770 -19.73 22.57 -13.55
C GLN A 770 -21.18 22.07 -13.72
N ASN A 771 -22.01 22.87 -14.40
CA ASN A 771 -23.39 22.49 -14.68
C ASN A 771 -23.43 21.17 -15.45
N GLU A 772 -24.21 20.21 -14.96
CA GLU A 772 -24.21 18.86 -15.51
C GLU A 772 -25.59 18.21 -15.39
N SER A 773 -25.90 17.37 -16.38
CA SER A 773 -27.12 16.57 -16.41
C SER A 773 -26.82 15.14 -16.03
N TYR A 774 -27.56 14.61 -15.06
CA TYR A 774 -27.41 13.26 -14.54
C TYR A 774 -28.57 12.37 -14.95
N SER A 775 -28.25 11.12 -15.28
CA SER A 775 -29.18 10.01 -15.39
C SER A 775 -29.03 9.06 -14.22
N VAL A 776 -30.13 8.53 -13.70
CA VAL A 776 -30.16 7.71 -12.49
C VAL A 776 -30.51 6.27 -12.86
N GLY A 777 -29.64 5.33 -12.51
CA GLY A 777 -29.86 3.89 -12.66
C GLY A 777 -29.63 3.16 -11.34
N TRP A 778 -30.17 1.95 -11.18
CA TRP A 778 -29.97 1.18 -9.95
C TRP A 778 -30.07 -0.32 -10.18
N THR A 779 -29.45 -1.10 -9.29
CA THR A 779 -29.67 -2.53 -9.13
C THR A 779 -30.27 -2.79 -7.75
N ALA A 780 -31.42 -3.44 -7.70
CA ALA A 780 -32.12 -3.70 -6.46
C ALA A 780 -31.47 -4.83 -5.65
N PRO A 781 -31.43 -4.74 -4.30
CA PRO A 781 -31.08 -5.86 -3.45
C PRO A 781 -32.04 -7.04 -3.65
N SER A 782 -31.54 -8.28 -3.48
CA SER A 782 -32.38 -9.48 -3.55
C SER A 782 -33.52 -9.40 -2.51
N GLY A 783 -34.74 -9.71 -2.93
CA GLY A 783 -35.95 -9.60 -2.09
C GLY A 783 -36.48 -8.19 -1.87
N VAL A 784 -35.97 -7.19 -2.61
CA VAL A 784 -36.38 -5.78 -2.52
C VAL A 784 -36.65 -5.23 -3.92
N SER A 785 -37.71 -4.42 -4.08
CA SER A 785 -37.91 -3.56 -5.25
C SER A 785 -37.48 -2.14 -4.92
N VAL A 786 -36.74 -1.49 -5.82
CA VAL A 786 -36.21 -0.14 -5.66
C VAL A 786 -36.77 0.77 -6.74
N LYS A 787 -37.20 1.97 -6.36
CA LYS A 787 -37.57 3.05 -7.29
C LYS A 787 -36.93 4.36 -6.83
N VAL A 788 -36.23 5.03 -7.75
CA VAL A 788 -35.60 6.34 -7.48
C VAL A 788 -36.27 7.43 -8.31
N SER A 789 -36.48 8.60 -7.72
CA SER A 789 -37.07 9.78 -8.39
C SER A 789 -36.35 11.07 -7.98
N PRO A 790 -36.06 11.99 -8.91
CA PRO A 790 -36.23 11.88 -10.37
C PRO A 790 -35.23 10.90 -11.00
N THR A 791 -35.55 10.39 -12.19
CA THR A 791 -34.64 9.52 -12.95
C THR A 791 -33.65 10.29 -13.84
N HIS A 792 -33.94 11.57 -14.09
CA HIS A 792 -33.06 12.51 -14.79
C HIS A 792 -33.20 13.89 -14.19
N PHE A 793 -32.11 14.63 -14.06
CA PHE A 793 -32.11 16.02 -13.61
C PHE A 793 -30.88 16.77 -14.11
N CYS A 794 -31.00 18.09 -14.26
CA CYS A 794 -29.88 19.00 -14.50
C CYS A 794 -29.65 19.81 -13.23
N ILE A 795 -28.39 19.97 -12.83
CA ILE A 795 -28.02 20.66 -11.60
C ILE A 795 -26.88 21.63 -11.89
N ALA A 796 -27.10 22.91 -11.60
CA ALA A 796 -26.08 23.95 -11.76
C ALA A 796 -25.02 23.86 -10.64
N ASN A 797 -23.84 24.43 -10.87
CA ASN A 797 -22.80 24.51 -9.84
C ASN A 797 -23.35 25.17 -8.56
N GLY A 798 -23.14 24.53 -7.41
CA GLY A 798 -23.55 25.02 -6.10
C GLY A 798 -24.97 24.64 -5.69
N GLU A 799 -25.82 24.28 -6.65
CA GLU A 799 -27.22 23.90 -6.43
C GLU A 799 -27.37 22.52 -5.80
N ARG A 800 -28.57 22.25 -5.27
CA ARG A 800 -28.94 20.99 -4.61
C ARG A 800 -30.06 20.27 -5.35
N GLN A 801 -30.02 18.94 -5.37
CA GLN A 801 -31.09 18.08 -5.86
C GLN A 801 -31.45 17.04 -4.80
N VAL A 802 -32.75 16.83 -4.60
CA VAL A 802 -33.26 15.77 -3.72
C VAL A 802 -33.62 14.53 -4.56
N LEU A 803 -33.14 13.38 -4.12
CA LEU A 803 -33.47 12.05 -4.63
C LEU A 803 -34.37 11.35 -3.61
N SER A 804 -35.50 10.83 -4.08
CA SER A 804 -36.41 9.99 -3.31
C SER A 804 -36.23 8.52 -3.70
N VAL A 805 -35.86 7.68 -2.74
CA VAL A 805 -35.60 6.25 -2.91
C VAL A 805 -36.66 5.45 -2.17
N LEU A 806 -37.58 4.84 -2.91
CA LEU A 806 -38.60 3.93 -2.38
C LEU A 806 -38.08 2.48 -2.43
N LEU A 807 -38.04 1.81 -1.28
CA LEU A 807 -37.68 0.41 -1.13
C LEU A 807 -38.89 -0.38 -0.66
N ASN A 808 -39.29 -1.40 -1.42
CA ASN A 808 -40.41 -2.30 -1.08
C ASN A 808 -39.91 -3.73 -0.89
N ALA A 809 -40.23 -4.34 0.24
CA ALA A 809 -40.00 -5.74 0.52
C ALA A 809 -40.85 -6.62 -0.41
N THR A 810 -40.20 -7.56 -1.11
CA THR A 810 -40.89 -8.52 -1.98
C THR A 810 -40.75 -9.96 -1.50
N LEU A 811 -39.64 -10.30 -0.82
CA LEU A 811 -39.37 -11.62 -0.27
C LEU A 811 -38.67 -11.50 1.08
N ASN A 812 -39.06 -12.36 2.04
CA ASN A 812 -38.36 -12.45 3.32
C ASN A 812 -36.94 -12.98 3.17
N SER A 813 -36.00 -12.36 3.88
CA SER A 813 -34.60 -12.79 3.93
C SER A 813 -34.02 -12.53 5.32
N SER A 814 -33.44 -13.56 5.92
CA SER A 814 -32.70 -13.48 7.19
C SER A 814 -31.24 -13.07 7.01
N VAL A 815 -30.78 -12.86 5.77
CA VAL A 815 -29.41 -12.46 5.42
C VAL A 815 -29.45 -11.12 4.69
N PRO A 816 -28.48 -10.21 4.91
CA PRO A 816 -28.40 -8.97 4.16
C PRO A 816 -28.25 -9.22 2.66
N SER A 817 -28.96 -8.43 1.86
CA SER A 817 -28.82 -8.36 0.41
C SER A 817 -28.35 -6.98 -0.01
N PHE A 818 -27.71 -6.90 -1.19
CA PHE A 818 -26.99 -5.71 -1.61
C PHE A 818 -27.41 -5.24 -3.01
N GLY A 819 -27.42 -3.92 -3.19
CA GLY A 819 -27.75 -3.24 -4.43
C GLY A 819 -26.94 -1.95 -4.59
N ARG A 820 -27.25 -1.15 -5.62
CA ARG A 820 -26.59 0.14 -5.83
C ARG A 820 -27.50 1.11 -6.57
N ILE A 821 -27.31 2.40 -6.34
CA ILE A 821 -27.82 3.49 -7.19
C ILE A 821 -26.60 4.16 -7.82
N GLY A 822 -26.64 4.38 -9.13
CA GLY A 822 -25.65 5.11 -9.89
C GLY A 822 -26.24 6.40 -10.45
N LEU A 823 -25.54 7.51 -10.27
CA LEU A 823 -25.82 8.77 -10.96
C LEU A 823 -24.74 8.96 -12.03
N PHE A 824 -25.14 9.01 -13.29
CA PHE A 824 -24.25 9.09 -14.44
C PHE A 824 -24.41 10.43 -15.13
N GLY A 825 -23.40 11.29 -14.96
CA GLY A 825 -23.35 12.62 -15.51
C GLY A 825 -22.82 12.64 -16.94
N ASN A 826 -23.32 13.56 -17.76
CA ASN A 826 -22.91 13.70 -19.16
C ASN A 826 -21.51 14.31 -19.36
N GLN A 827 -20.85 14.80 -18.29
CA GLN A 827 -19.43 15.19 -18.29
C GLN A 827 -18.51 14.07 -17.79
N GLY A 828 -19.04 12.86 -17.57
CA GLY A 828 -18.28 11.68 -17.19
C GLY A 828 -18.20 11.41 -15.68
N HIS A 829 -18.84 12.23 -14.84
CA HIS A 829 -18.94 11.93 -13.41
C HIS A 829 -19.84 10.73 -13.16
N VAL A 830 -19.39 9.83 -12.29
CA VAL A 830 -20.16 8.66 -11.85
C VAL A 830 -20.19 8.64 -10.33
N VAL A 831 -21.38 8.69 -9.77
CA VAL A 831 -21.60 8.69 -8.31
C VAL A 831 -22.30 7.40 -7.93
N ASN A 832 -21.66 6.61 -7.07
CA ASN A 832 -22.19 5.35 -6.60
C ASN A 832 -22.74 5.45 -5.16
N ILE A 833 -23.92 4.91 -4.93
CA ILE A 833 -24.58 4.84 -3.63
C ILE A 833 -24.90 3.36 -3.34
N PRO A 834 -24.11 2.67 -2.49
CA PRO A 834 -24.39 1.29 -2.10
C PRO A 834 -25.69 1.17 -1.30
N LEU A 835 -26.43 0.09 -1.56
CA LEU A 835 -27.63 -0.31 -0.82
C LEU A 835 -27.35 -1.60 -0.06
N SER A 836 -27.68 -1.65 1.23
CA SER A 836 -27.63 -2.86 2.05
C SER A 836 -28.95 -3.03 2.79
N VAL A 837 -29.68 -4.12 2.55
CA VAL A 837 -31.04 -4.31 3.10
C VAL A 837 -31.21 -5.71 3.64
N MET A 838 -31.83 -5.86 4.82
CA MET A 838 -32.35 -7.13 5.32
C MET A 838 -33.88 -7.03 5.46
N VAL A 839 -34.61 -8.04 5.00
CA VAL A 839 -36.07 -7.99 4.81
C VAL A 839 -36.77 -8.87 5.84
N THR A 840 -37.65 -8.27 6.64
CA THR A 840 -38.49 -8.98 7.61
C THR A 840 -39.95 -8.53 7.47
N ILE A 841 -40.73 -9.31 6.73
CA ILE A 841 -42.17 -9.18 6.61
C ILE A 841 -42.79 -9.90 7.80
N SER A 842 -43.19 -9.13 8.82
CA SER A 842 -44.04 -9.63 9.89
C SER A 842 -45.48 -9.71 9.36
N SER A 843 -46.00 -10.92 9.15
CA SER A 843 -47.44 -11.13 8.98
C SER A 843 -48.12 -10.92 10.33
N ASN A 844 -49.04 -9.96 10.44
CA ASN A 844 -49.97 -9.92 11.56
C ASN A 844 -50.84 -11.19 11.49
N THR A 845 -50.49 -12.24 12.23
CA THR A 845 -51.43 -13.30 12.58
C THR A 845 -52.35 -12.78 13.66
N THR A 846 -53.30 -11.95 13.25
CA THR A 846 -54.54 -11.72 13.99
C THR A 846 -55.68 -11.86 13.00
N THR A 847 -56.19 -13.09 12.87
CA THR A 847 -57.62 -13.47 12.84
C THR A 847 -57.76 -14.93 12.41
N SER A 848 -57.95 -15.83 13.38
CA SER A 848 -59.05 -16.82 13.39
C SER A 848 -59.12 -17.43 14.78
#